data_AF-A0A087AX69-F1
#
_entry.id   AF-A0A087AX69-F1
#
_cell.length_a   1.000
_cell.length_b   1.000
_cell.length_c   1.000
_cell.angle_alpha   90.00
_cell.angle_beta   90.00
_cell.angle_gamma   90.00
#
_symmetry.space_group_name_H-M   'P 1'
#
loop_
_entity.id
_entity.type
_entity.pdbx_description
1 polymer ?
#
loop_
_entity_poly.entity_id
_entity_poly.type
_entity_poly.pdbx_seq_one_letter_code
_entity_poly.pdbx_strand_id
1 'polypeptide(L)'
;MTPREAQQHSPDMTMLSTTFLSHFAQMCGKAKERFENDIEFPFDGAWFFAPSNEYNPYMAWSAMAICLSGYKNVPSNQYRYIRRSFEALGCDDIDITSYYHLNDENRIGFVRNVDQVSYAFGHRMVDDGNGNRRMLLVMMLRGTSDTTEWLSNSEVADSISDGDYSRFSEHEGFRFSAEKAMRDLKTYIARHDLDMSQAKLWVIGHSRGAAVANALAAIIDEDTTLGVSKDRFYAYTFSASRVTMRDDWNSERFDNIFNVINPEDYIPRLPPYGWGIRRFGRDLYLPSIATRYADYRMYRQEFLDTFKAWTRMDFPAFHGNAATNALEHVLESLCPDVPTMYQQKRFSHAGTLTFAQYFTLFTDLAAVQGHELDFKAADFVKYGSGVFGDYLSFFVHNQIMGHCAPGAHQEEGYLIKLALCCKYGIDIERGADTDTTRISVFGPVDLQVNDAEGNIVASIERDRIDEKLYERDDFLAMYVNEHTGEHSVWVPDGGGYVVSMRAREDGAFDIREGKVHPMGQTVSQHVYTQVTLPRHEIVDWTRRRTQEHSTDMDALNTVNATVSVQGIGELKDGEAFASTYEQGAHTFPIPGPQVVCDVLGFHDASAGDYAIVEAHHGTHVSFRGWFEPNQVPGVDQPVSTEEKYSFPLTDSRHLVAWFEKR
;
A
#
# COMPACT_ATOMS: atom_id res chain seq x y z
N MET A 1 -10.54 -1.96 -22.13
CA MET A 1 -10.84 -3.20 -22.87
C MET A 1 -11.04 -4.34 -21.88
N THR A 2 -12.20 -4.99 -21.93
CA THR A 2 -12.49 -6.20 -21.14
C THR A 2 -11.64 -7.38 -21.62
N PRO A 3 -11.40 -8.43 -20.81
CA PRO A 3 -10.67 -9.62 -21.27
C PRO A 3 -11.30 -10.29 -22.50
N ARG A 4 -12.64 -10.28 -22.62
CA ARG A 4 -13.31 -10.85 -23.79
C ARG A 4 -13.03 -10.06 -25.07
N GLU A 5 -12.99 -8.73 -24.99
CA GLU A 5 -12.62 -7.87 -26.12
C GLU A 5 -11.14 -8.09 -26.48
N ALA A 6 -10.25 -8.11 -25.49
CA ALA A 6 -8.82 -8.35 -25.71
C ALA A 6 -8.54 -9.69 -26.38
N GLN A 7 -9.30 -10.73 -26.01
CA GLN A 7 -9.18 -12.04 -26.64
C GLN A 7 -9.58 -12.03 -28.11
N GLN A 8 -10.58 -11.22 -28.50
CA GLN A 8 -10.99 -11.07 -29.91
C GLN A 8 -9.93 -10.36 -30.75
N HIS A 9 -9.13 -9.48 -30.13
CA HIS A 9 -8.02 -8.76 -30.77
C HIS A 9 -6.68 -9.51 -30.74
N SER A 10 -6.65 -10.74 -30.21
CA SER A 10 -5.44 -11.55 -30.06
C SER A 10 -5.57 -12.91 -30.77
N PRO A 11 -5.74 -12.93 -32.10
CA PRO A 11 -6.04 -14.15 -32.85
C PRO A 11 -4.93 -15.21 -32.79
N ASP A 12 -3.69 -14.80 -32.53
CA ASP A 12 -2.50 -15.65 -32.51
C ASP A 12 -1.91 -15.75 -31.09
N MET A 13 -2.71 -15.46 -30.06
CA MET A 13 -2.27 -15.56 -28.67
C MET A 13 -1.82 -16.99 -28.33
N THR A 14 -0.57 -17.10 -27.90
CA THR A 14 0.04 -18.37 -27.47
C THR A 14 0.32 -18.36 -25.98
N MET A 15 0.33 -19.53 -25.35
CA MET A 15 0.80 -19.70 -23.98
C MET A 15 2.28 -20.05 -24.00
N LEU A 16 3.11 -19.24 -23.36
CA LEU A 16 4.54 -19.44 -23.22
C LEU A 16 4.85 -19.96 -21.82
N SER A 17 5.76 -20.93 -21.71
CA SER A 17 6.12 -21.51 -20.42
C SER A 17 7.34 -20.83 -19.80
N THR A 18 7.31 -20.64 -18.48
CA THR A 18 8.49 -20.25 -17.70
C THR A 18 8.51 -20.96 -16.35
N THR A 19 9.55 -20.73 -15.57
CA THR A 19 9.69 -21.22 -14.19
C THR A 19 10.03 -20.06 -13.29
N PHE A 20 9.46 -20.06 -12.10
CA PHE A 20 9.88 -19.17 -11.02
C PHE A 20 10.18 -19.97 -9.76
N LEU A 21 10.89 -19.33 -8.83
CA LEU A 21 11.25 -19.91 -7.54
C LEU A 21 10.43 -19.24 -6.44
N SER A 22 9.35 -19.90 -6.01
CA SER A 22 8.58 -19.43 -4.86
C SER A 22 9.41 -19.52 -3.59
N HIS A 23 9.41 -18.43 -2.84
CA HIS A 23 10.12 -18.30 -1.58
C HIS A 23 9.21 -17.89 -0.42
N PHE A 24 7.89 -17.77 -0.66
CA PHE A 24 6.94 -17.26 0.34
C PHE A 24 6.93 -18.09 1.63
N ALA A 25 6.88 -19.43 1.54
CA ALA A 25 6.92 -20.28 2.71
C ALA A 25 8.24 -20.21 3.49
N GLN A 26 9.35 -19.97 2.79
CA GLN A 26 10.65 -19.74 3.42
C GLN A 26 10.66 -18.40 4.15
N MET A 27 10.16 -17.34 3.50
CA MET A 27 10.05 -16.00 4.09
C MET A 27 9.16 -16.00 5.35
N CYS A 28 8.07 -16.76 5.35
CA CYS A 28 7.20 -16.92 6.52
C CYS A 28 7.76 -17.88 7.60
N GLY A 29 8.99 -18.39 7.43
CA GLY A 29 9.60 -19.34 8.37
C GLY A 29 8.89 -20.70 8.45
N LYS A 30 8.04 -21.04 7.48
CA LYS A 30 7.28 -22.30 7.43
C LYS A 30 7.97 -23.40 6.61
N ALA A 31 8.95 -23.03 5.77
CA ALA A 31 9.77 -23.95 5.00
C ALA A 31 11.25 -23.58 5.10
N LYS A 32 12.13 -24.57 4.93
CA LYS A 32 13.59 -24.34 4.81
C LYS A 32 14.02 -24.11 3.37
N GLU A 33 13.31 -24.71 2.43
CA GLU A 33 13.63 -24.72 1.00
C GLU A 33 12.67 -23.83 0.23
N ARG A 34 13.13 -23.41 -0.96
CA ARG A 34 12.35 -22.70 -1.97
C ARG A 34 11.84 -23.71 -3.00
N PHE A 35 10.76 -23.40 -3.70
CA PHE A 35 10.11 -24.35 -4.60
C PHE A 35 10.00 -23.80 -6.02
N GLU A 36 10.45 -24.58 -6.99
CA GLU A 36 10.23 -24.24 -8.40
C GLU A 36 8.79 -24.54 -8.79
N ASN A 37 8.20 -23.61 -9.53
CA ASN A 37 6.89 -23.78 -10.16
C ASN A 37 7.03 -23.45 -11.64
N ASP A 38 6.58 -24.38 -12.48
CA ASP A 38 6.39 -24.12 -13.91
C ASP A 38 5.01 -23.50 -14.12
N ILE A 39 4.98 -22.42 -14.89
CA ILE A 39 3.76 -21.69 -15.22
C ILE A 39 3.71 -21.35 -16.70
N GLU A 40 2.53 -20.98 -17.17
CA GLU A 40 2.33 -20.44 -18.50
C GLU A 40 1.78 -19.02 -18.42
N PHE A 41 2.14 -18.19 -19.40
CA PHE A 41 1.62 -16.84 -19.56
C PHE A 41 1.32 -16.55 -21.04
N PRO A 42 0.29 -15.73 -21.35
CA PRO A 42 -0.09 -15.46 -22.72
C PRO A 42 0.94 -14.57 -23.43
N PHE A 43 1.00 -14.62 -24.75
CA PHE A 43 1.72 -13.64 -25.57
C PHE A 43 1.12 -13.57 -26.97
N ASP A 44 0.93 -12.34 -27.45
CA ASP A 44 0.61 -12.05 -28.85
C ASP A 44 1.39 -10.80 -29.30
N GLY A 45 2.08 -10.90 -30.43
CA GLY A 45 2.82 -9.78 -31.01
C GLY A 45 1.92 -8.63 -31.48
N ALA A 46 0.67 -8.93 -31.82
CA ALA A 46 -0.31 -7.97 -32.32
C ALA A 46 -0.68 -6.90 -31.28
N TRP A 47 -0.52 -7.20 -29.98
CA TRP A 47 -0.76 -6.24 -28.88
C TRP A 47 0.00 -4.93 -29.07
N PHE A 48 1.21 -4.99 -29.61
CA PHE A 48 2.09 -3.82 -29.78
C PHE A 48 1.73 -2.95 -30.99
N PHE A 49 0.65 -3.28 -31.71
CA PHE A 49 0.07 -2.51 -32.81
C PHE A 49 -1.26 -1.82 -32.44
N ALA A 50 -1.83 -2.16 -31.29
CA ALA A 50 -2.96 -1.44 -30.71
C ALA A 50 -2.52 -0.08 -30.12
N PRO A 51 -3.46 0.85 -29.83
CA PRO A 51 -3.13 2.08 -29.11
C PRO A 51 -2.48 1.80 -27.75
N SER A 52 -1.37 2.48 -27.44
CA SER A 52 -0.64 2.26 -26.18
C SER A 52 -1.34 2.75 -24.94
N ASN A 53 -2.39 3.57 -25.11
CA ASN A 53 -3.26 4.04 -24.05
C ASN A 53 -4.54 3.21 -23.92
N GLU A 54 -4.60 2.00 -24.47
CA GLU A 54 -5.67 1.03 -24.17
C GLU A 54 -5.11 -0.07 -23.27
N TYR A 55 -5.76 -0.29 -22.11
CA TYR A 55 -5.35 -1.35 -21.19
C TYR A 55 -5.59 -2.72 -21.83
N ASN A 56 -4.59 -3.59 -21.80
CA ASN A 56 -4.72 -4.98 -22.23
C ASN A 56 -4.52 -5.94 -21.03
N PRO A 57 -5.57 -6.66 -20.60
CA PRO A 57 -5.51 -7.54 -19.44
C PRO A 57 -4.60 -8.76 -19.64
N TYR A 58 -4.48 -9.28 -20.86
CA TYR A 58 -3.55 -10.38 -21.14
C TYR A 58 -2.11 -9.91 -21.11
N MET A 59 -1.83 -8.70 -21.62
CA MET A 59 -0.51 -8.08 -21.52
C MET A 59 -0.12 -7.82 -20.05
N ALA A 60 -1.07 -7.44 -19.19
CA ALA A 60 -0.83 -7.30 -17.75
C ALA A 60 -0.52 -8.64 -17.08
N TRP A 61 -1.25 -9.71 -17.43
CA TRP A 61 -0.93 -11.07 -16.98
C TRP A 61 0.49 -11.46 -17.40
N SER A 62 0.85 -11.31 -18.69
CA SER A 62 2.19 -11.61 -19.20
C SER A 62 3.28 -10.81 -18.48
N ALA A 63 3.07 -9.50 -18.32
CA ALA A 63 3.99 -8.62 -17.63
C ALA A 63 4.27 -9.11 -16.21
N MET A 64 3.21 -9.43 -15.45
CA MET A 64 3.36 -9.91 -14.07
C MET A 64 4.07 -11.27 -14.01
N ALA A 65 3.83 -12.18 -14.96
CA ALA A 65 4.53 -13.46 -15.03
C ALA A 65 6.05 -13.29 -15.27
N ILE A 66 6.43 -12.33 -16.13
CA ILE A 66 7.84 -11.98 -16.35
C ILE A 66 8.43 -11.35 -15.09
N CYS A 67 7.72 -10.42 -14.43
CA CYS A 67 8.15 -9.83 -13.15
C CYS A 67 8.37 -10.89 -12.07
N LEU A 68 7.46 -11.86 -11.93
CA LEU A 68 7.56 -13.00 -11.01
C LEU A 68 8.86 -13.80 -11.24
N SER A 69 9.18 -14.12 -12.49
CA SER A 69 10.44 -14.81 -12.84
C SER A 69 11.70 -13.97 -12.57
N GLY A 70 11.54 -12.67 -12.34
CA GLY A 70 12.60 -11.75 -11.95
C GLY A 70 13.17 -11.99 -10.57
N TYR A 71 12.40 -12.62 -9.67
CA TYR A 71 12.81 -12.85 -8.30
C TYR A 71 13.74 -14.04 -8.16
N LYS A 72 14.59 -13.97 -7.13
CA LYS A 72 15.51 -15.05 -6.72
C LYS A 72 16.40 -15.60 -7.85
N ASN A 73 16.84 -14.75 -8.77
CA ASN A 73 17.91 -15.05 -9.73
C ASN A 73 19.28 -14.82 -9.04
N VAL A 74 20.01 -15.90 -8.78
CA VAL A 74 21.25 -15.90 -7.97
C VAL A 74 22.33 -16.78 -8.63
N PRO A 75 23.63 -16.61 -8.28
CA PRO A 75 24.70 -17.46 -8.82
C PRO A 75 24.40 -18.96 -8.72
N SER A 76 23.88 -19.42 -7.58
CA SER A 76 23.59 -20.84 -7.32
C SER A 76 22.57 -21.46 -8.28
N ASN A 77 21.67 -20.66 -8.86
CA ASN A 77 20.71 -21.12 -9.88
C ASN A 77 21.03 -20.64 -11.29
N GLN A 78 22.22 -20.08 -11.50
CA GLN A 78 22.72 -19.57 -12.78
C GLN A 78 21.82 -18.48 -13.39
N TYR A 79 21.06 -17.75 -12.55
CA TYR A 79 20.14 -16.69 -12.97
C TYR A 79 19.11 -17.16 -14.01
N ARG A 80 18.68 -18.43 -13.92
CA ARG A 80 17.94 -19.11 -15.00
C ARG A 80 16.50 -18.64 -15.21
N TYR A 81 15.83 -18.13 -14.17
CA TYR A 81 14.38 -17.91 -14.23
C TYR A 81 14.01 -16.76 -15.14
N ILE A 82 14.65 -15.59 -14.95
CA ILE A 82 14.35 -14.44 -15.80
C ILE A 82 14.84 -14.66 -17.24
N ARG A 83 15.99 -15.32 -17.39
CA ARG A 83 16.53 -15.71 -18.69
C ARG A 83 15.54 -16.61 -19.43
N ARG A 84 14.97 -17.62 -18.77
CA ARG A 84 13.97 -18.52 -19.34
C ARG A 84 12.73 -17.77 -19.83
N SER A 85 12.24 -16.77 -19.10
CA SER A 85 11.10 -15.95 -19.54
C SER A 85 11.42 -15.14 -20.80
N PHE A 86 12.60 -14.54 -20.87
CA PHE A 86 13.03 -13.79 -22.07
C PHE A 86 13.32 -14.71 -23.27
N GLU A 87 13.87 -15.91 -23.04
CA GLU A 87 14.05 -16.93 -24.08
C GLU A 87 12.72 -17.49 -24.57
N ALA A 88 11.74 -17.71 -23.68
CA ALA A 88 10.39 -18.14 -24.04
C ALA A 88 9.66 -17.05 -24.84
N LEU A 89 9.89 -15.78 -24.49
CA LEU A 89 9.53 -14.64 -25.32
C LEU A 89 10.34 -14.57 -26.62
N GLY A 90 11.29 -15.45 -26.92
CA GLY A 90 12.08 -15.38 -28.15
C GLY A 90 12.89 -14.09 -28.28
N CYS A 91 13.33 -13.51 -27.16
CA CYS A 91 14.22 -12.36 -27.15
C CYS A 91 15.66 -12.77 -27.49
N ASP A 92 16.29 -11.95 -28.32
CA ASP A 92 17.72 -11.96 -28.58
C ASP A 92 18.45 -11.04 -27.58
N ASP A 93 19.77 -11.23 -27.48
CA ASP A 93 20.68 -10.37 -26.72
C ASP A 93 20.21 -10.05 -25.29
N ILE A 94 19.84 -11.10 -24.56
CA ILE A 94 19.30 -10.98 -23.21
C ILE A 94 20.40 -10.46 -22.25
N ASP A 95 20.22 -9.24 -21.75
CA ASP A 95 21.12 -8.60 -20.78
C ASP A 95 20.50 -8.65 -19.37
N ILE A 96 21.12 -9.45 -18.51
CA ILE A 96 20.79 -9.58 -17.08
C ILE A 96 21.96 -9.16 -16.18
N THR A 97 22.90 -8.37 -16.71
CA THR A 97 24.16 -8.03 -16.00
C THR A 97 23.93 -7.31 -14.68
N SER A 98 22.82 -6.57 -14.55
CA SER A 98 22.42 -5.93 -13.28
C SER A 98 22.27 -6.94 -12.14
N TYR A 99 21.77 -8.15 -12.42
CA TYR A 99 21.57 -9.22 -11.44
C TYR A 99 22.87 -9.79 -10.86
N TYR A 100 24.00 -9.65 -11.55
CA TYR A 100 25.29 -10.19 -11.07
C TYR A 100 25.81 -9.44 -9.85
N HIS A 101 25.46 -8.16 -9.75
CA HIS A 101 25.88 -7.28 -8.66
C HIS A 101 24.78 -7.07 -7.62
N LEU A 102 23.52 -7.34 -7.98
CA LEU A 102 22.33 -7.07 -7.18
C LEU A 102 21.56 -8.35 -6.81
N ASN A 103 22.23 -9.28 -6.12
CA ASN A 103 21.63 -10.52 -5.65
C ASN A 103 22.01 -10.85 -4.19
N ASP A 104 21.15 -11.67 -3.56
CA ASP A 104 21.19 -12.04 -2.14
C ASP A 104 22.46 -12.79 -1.72
N GLU A 105 23.23 -13.33 -2.68
CA GLU A 105 24.45 -14.11 -2.43
C GLU A 105 25.74 -13.26 -2.57
N ASN A 106 25.68 -12.02 -3.05
CA ASN A 106 26.85 -11.17 -3.33
C ASN A 106 27.02 -9.97 -2.38
N ARG A 107 27.47 -10.22 -1.15
CA ARG A 107 27.56 -9.22 -0.05
C ARG A 107 28.40 -7.94 -0.29
N ILE A 108 29.18 -7.81 -1.38
CA ILE A 108 30.19 -6.75 -1.54
C ILE A 108 29.69 -5.52 -2.35
N GLY A 109 28.58 -5.63 -3.09
CA GLY A 109 28.09 -4.56 -3.99
C GLY A 109 27.28 -3.43 -3.34
N PHE A 110 26.84 -3.60 -2.08
CA PHE A 110 25.64 -2.93 -1.55
C PHE A 110 25.88 -1.81 -0.54
N VAL A 111 27.11 -1.70 0.01
CA VAL A 111 27.38 -0.84 1.19
C VAL A 111 27.53 0.65 0.83
N ARG A 112 27.44 1.04 -0.46
CA ARG A 112 27.76 2.41 -0.90
C ARG A 112 26.73 3.10 -1.81
N ASN A 113 25.72 2.39 -2.30
CA ASN A 113 24.68 3.00 -3.13
C ASN A 113 23.38 2.19 -2.99
N VAL A 114 22.36 2.82 -2.41
CA VAL A 114 21.02 2.23 -2.16
C VAL A 114 20.00 2.58 -3.25
N ASP A 115 20.35 3.50 -4.17
CA ASP A 115 19.56 3.89 -5.35
C ASP A 115 19.75 2.90 -6.50
N GLN A 116 19.32 1.67 -6.26
CA GLN A 116 19.52 0.57 -7.19
C GLN A 116 18.22 -0.18 -7.48
N VAL A 117 18.20 -0.77 -8.68
CA VAL A 117 17.15 -1.68 -9.16
C VAL A 117 17.80 -2.67 -10.13
N SER A 118 17.44 -3.95 -10.01
CA SER A 118 17.81 -4.95 -11.00
C SER A 118 16.86 -4.90 -12.19
N TYR A 119 17.40 -5.08 -13.38
CA TYR A 119 16.64 -5.09 -14.61
C TYR A 119 17.14 -6.14 -15.61
N ALA A 120 16.24 -6.57 -16.49
CA ALA A 120 16.54 -7.42 -17.64
C ALA A 120 16.13 -6.71 -18.93
N PHE A 121 16.99 -6.79 -19.95
CA PHE A 121 16.70 -6.32 -21.32
C PHE A 121 16.71 -7.50 -22.29
N GLY A 122 15.94 -7.36 -23.37
CA GLY A 122 15.96 -8.25 -24.51
C GLY A 122 15.08 -7.68 -25.60
N HIS A 123 15.36 -8.02 -26.86
CA HIS A 123 14.58 -7.52 -27.98
C HIS A 123 14.19 -8.65 -28.92
N ARG A 124 13.07 -8.50 -29.62
CA ARG A 124 12.59 -9.47 -30.60
C ARG A 124 11.81 -8.78 -31.71
N MET A 125 11.68 -9.44 -32.86
CA MET A 125 10.69 -9.03 -33.86
C MET A 125 9.29 -9.51 -33.48
N VAL A 126 8.30 -8.63 -33.60
CA VAL A 126 6.86 -8.92 -33.49
C VAL A 126 6.14 -8.48 -34.76
N ASP A 127 4.95 -9.03 -35.00
CA ASP A 127 4.09 -8.68 -36.13
C ASP A 127 2.60 -8.66 -35.76
N ASP A 128 1.80 -8.03 -36.60
CA ASP A 128 0.36 -7.83 -36.44
C ASP A 128 -0.51 -8.92 -37.09
N GLY A 129 0.09 -10.06 -37.48
CA GLY A 129 -0.58 -11.12 -38.25
C GLY A 129 -0.84 -10.77 -39.73
N ASN A 130 -0.66 -9.50 -40.14
CA ASN A 130 -0.81 -9.02 -41.52
C ASN A 130 0.53 -8.75 -42.22
N GLY A 131 1.63 -9.18 -41.59
CA GLY A 131 2.99 -9.05 -42.12
C GLY A 131 3.68 -7.71 -41.83
N ASN A 132 3.05 -6.81 -41.07
CA ASN A 132 3.74 -5.62 -40.59
C ASN A 132 4.62 -5.98 -39.40
N ARG A 133 5.94 -5.84 -39.55
CA ARG A 133 6.91 -6.23 -38.52
C ARG A 133 7.52 -5.01 -37.84
N ARG A 134 7.69 -5.11 -36.52
CA ARG A 134 8.37 -4.11 -35.69
C ARG A 134 9.30 -4.79 -34.68
N MET A 135 10.40 -4.11 -34.37
CA MET A 135 11.24 -4.50 -33.23
C MET A 135 10.49 -4.17 -31.95
N LEU A 136 10.45 -5.11 -31.00
CA LEU A 136 9.99 -4.91 -29.64
C LEU A 136 11.19 -5.00 -28.70
N LEU A 137 11.43 -3.95 -27.93
CA LEU A 137 12.36 -3.94 -26.81
C LEU A 137 11.58 -4.16 -25.52
N VAL A 138 11.98 -5.14 -24.72
CA VAL A 138 11.40 -5.45 -23.41
C VAL A 138 12.39 -5.08 -22.31
N MET A 139 11.92 -4.33 -21.34
CA MET A 139 12.64 -3.99 -20.12
C MET A 139 11.81 -4.42 -18.91
N MET A 140 12.33 -5.33 -18.10
CA MET A 140 11.73 -5.68 -16.81
C MET A 140 12.57 -5.12 -15.67
N LEU A 141 11.93 -4.45 -14.71
CA LEU A 141 12.52 -3.98 -13.47
C LEU A 141 12.02 -4.84 -12.30
N ARG A 142 12.95 -5.49 -11.60
CA ARG A 142 12.65 -6.34 -10.44
C ARG A 142 12.29 -5.47 -9.25
N GLY A 143 11.39 -5.96 -8.39
CA GLY A 143 11.32 -5.46 -7.01
C GLY A 143 12.55 -5.81 -6.19
N THR A 144 12.46 -5.58 -4.89
CA THR A 144 13.61 -5.72 -4.00
C THR A 144 13.96 -7.18 -3.77
N SER A 145 15.25 -7.49 -3.76
CA SER A 145 15.75 -8.76 -3.24
C SER A 145 16.04 -8.66 -1.73
N ASP A 146 16.62 -9.69 -1.11
CA ASP A 146 17.00 -9.68 0.31
C ASP A 146 18.26 -8.81 0.54
N THR A 147 18.27 -7.59 -0.02
CA THR A 147 19.41 -6.65 -0.07
C THR A 147 18.99 -5.25 0.37
N THR A 148 19.95 -4.32 0.47
CA THR A 148 19.73 -2.94 0.93
C THR A 148 18.98 -2.03 -0.03
N GLU A 149 18.54 -2.52 -1.20
CA GLU A 149 17.77 -1.74 -2.19
C GLU A 149 16.50 -1.12 -1.60
N TRP A 150 15.93 -1.71 -0.55
CA TRP A 150 14.72 -1.19 0.10
C TRP A 150 14.99 0.06 0.96
N LEU A 151 16.25 0.36 1.29
CA LEU A 151 16.61 1.54 2.10
C LEU A 151 16.21 2.85 1.42
N SER A 152 16.42 2.98 0.10
CA SER A 152 16.05 4.18 -0.65
C SER A 152 14.54 4.34 -0.84
N ASN A 153 13.71 3.38 -0.42
CA ASN A 153 12.27 3.63 -0.27
C ASN A 153 11.98 4.61 0.87
N SER A 154 12.91 4.79 1.82
CA SER A 154 12.81 5.83 2.86
C SER A 154 13.34 7.19 2.42
N GLU A 155 14.02 7.27 1.27
CA GLU A 155 14.65 8.48 0.74
C GLU A 155 13.65 9.27 -0.13
N VAL A 156 12.65 9.84 0.53
CA VAL A 156 11.57 10.60 -0.11
C VAL A 156 12.12 11.94 -0.64
N ALA A 157 12.75 12.75 0.21
CA ALA A 157 13.23 14.10 -0.07
C ALA A 157 14.54 14.43 0.68
N ASP A 158 15.42 13.43 0.81
CA ASP A 158 16.65 13.50 1.61
C ASP A 158 17.55 14.69 1.26
N SER A 159 17.63 15.05 -0.03
CA SER A 159 18.49 16.13 -0.54
C SER A 159 18.12 17.53 -0.04
N ILE A 160 16.89 17.70 0.45
CA ILE A 160 16.33 18.96 0.94
C ILE A 160 15.76 18.82 2.36
N SER A 161 16.18 17.78 3.09
CA SER A 161 15.75 17.49 4.46
C SER A 161 15.98 18.65 5.44
N ASP A 162 16.89 19.58 5.09
CA ASP A 162 17.26 20.76 5.86
C ASP A 162 16.30 21.96 5.71
N GLY A 163 15.34 21.94 4.77
CA GLY A 163 14.12 22.74 4.93
C GLY A 163 13.47 23.39 3.71
N ASP A 164 14.03 23.32 2.51
CA ASP A 164 13.36 23.88 1.31
C ASP A 164 12.61 22.81 0.50
N TYR A 165 11.48 22.36 1.06
CA TYR A 165 10.59 21.37 0.44
C TYR A 165 9.77 21.90 -0.74
N SER A 166 9.82 23.21 -1.04
CA SER A 166 9.11 23.78 -2.19
C SER A 166 9.62 23.27 -3.55
N ARG A 167 10.82 22.67 -3.55
CA ARG A 167 11.46 22.05 -4.71
C ARG A 167 11.18 20.55 -4.83
N PHE A 168 10.51 19.94 -3.85
CA PHE A 168 10.14 18.54 -3.89
C PHE A 168 9.11 18.30 -5.00
N SER A 169 9.44 17.44 -5.97
CA SER A 169 8.56 17.14 -7.10
C SER A 169 8.41 15.65 -7.35
N GLU A 170 9.41 14.85 -7.02
CA GLU A 170 9.42 13.40 -7.20
C GLU A 170 10.20 12.74 -6.07
N HIS A 171 9.78 11.55 -5.66
CA HIS A 171 10.47 10.74 -4.66
C HIS A 171 11.91 10.45 -5.11
N GLU A 172 12.88 10.93 -4.35
CA GLU A 172 14.29 10.98 -4.77
C GLU A 172 14.87 9.59 -5.06
N GLY A 173 14.70 8.63 -4.13
CA GLY A 173 15.24 7.28 -4.31
C GLY A 173 14.71 6.54 -5.55
N PHE A 174 13.43 6.73 -5.89
CA PHE A 174 12.84 6.17 -7.11
C PHE A 174 13.29 6.92 -8.36
N ARG A 175 13.37 8.25 -8.30
CA ARG A 175 13.82 9.10 -9.40
C ARG A 175 15.28 8.80 -9.79
N PHE A 176 16.20 8.75 -8.83
CA PHE A 176 17.61 8.46 -9.12
C PHE A 176 17.80 7.07 -9.71
N SER A 177 17.05 6.09 -9.20
CA SER A 177 17.03 4.73 -9.76
C SER A 177 16.49 4.71 -11.20
N ALA A 178 15.44 5.49 -11.49
CA ALA A 178 14.86 5.61 -12.83
C ALA A 178 15.82 6.29 -13.83
N GLU A 179 16.52 7.35 -13.42
CA GLU A 179 17.52 8.01 -14.26
C GLU A 179 18.70 7.10 -14.57
N LYS A 180 19.12 6.26 -13.61
CA LYS A 180 20.12 5.23 -13.86
C LYS A 180 19.61 4.21 -14.88
N ALA A 181 18.39 3.70 -14.67
CA ALA A 181 17.76 2.74 -15.56
C ALA A 181 17.61 3.30 -16.99
N MET A 182 17.31 4.59 -17.15
CA MET A 182 17.26 5.28 -18.45
C MET A 182 18.63 5.31 -19.15
N ARG A 183 19.72 5.56 -18.41
CA ARG A 183 21.09 5.53 -18.97
C ARG A 183 21.47 4.13 -19.42
N ASP A 184 21.09 3.12 -18.65
CA ASP A 184 21.37 1.72 -18.97
C ASP A 184 20.54 1.24 -20.18
N LEU A 185 19.27 1.68 -20.29
CA LEU A 185 18.41 1.47 -21.46
C LEU A 185 19.02 2.09 -22.73
N LYS A 186 19.46 3.35 -22.67
CA LYS A 186 20.16 4.01 -23.80
C LYS A 186 21.43 3.26 -24.19
N THR A 187 22.16 2.74 -23.21
CA THR A 187 23.37 1.93 -23.45
C THR A 187 23.05 0.62 -24.16
N TYR A 188 21.99 -0.08 -23.75
CA TYR A 188 21.53 -1.29 -24.40
C TYR A 188 21.11 -1.03 -25.85
N ILE A 189 20.28 0.00 -26.08
CA ILE A 189 19.83 0.43 -27.42
C ILE A 189 21.02 0.71 -28.34
N ALA A 190 22.01 1.46 -27.86
CA ALA A 190 23.20 1.81 -28.64
C ALA A 190 24.12 0.60 -28.89
N ARG A 191 24.23 -0.34 -27.93
CA ARG A 191 25.07 -1.54 -28.07
C ARG A 191 24.55 -2.48 -29.16
N HIS A 192 23.23 -2.55 -29.34
CA HIS A 192 22.56 -3.45 -30.27
C HIS A 192 22.01 -2.73 -31.52
N ASP A 193 22.39 -1.47 -31.74
CA ASP A 193 22.01 -0.65 -32.91
C ASP A 193 20.49 -0.62 -33.18
N LEU A 194 19.67 -0.53 -32.13
CA LEU A 194 18.22 -0.57 -32.24
C LEU A 194 17.64 0.77 -32.74
N ASP A 195 16.91 0.75 -33.86
CA ASP A 195 16.19 1.93 -34.37
C ASP A 195 14.88 2.17 -33.61
N MET A 196 14.98 2.93 -32.52
CA MET A 196 13.85 3.28 -31.68
C MET A 196 12.81 4.19 -32.36
N SER A 197 13.14 4.82 -33.49
CA SER A 197 12.16 5.62 -34.26
C SER A 197 11.02 4.77 -34.82
N GLN A 198 11.27 3.47 -35.01
CA GLN A 198 10.30 2.49 -35.48
C GLN A 198 9.94 1.44 -34.42
N ALA A 199 10.83 1.16 -33.47
CA ALA A 199 10.62 0.12 -32.48
C ALA A 199 9.46 0.42 -31.51
N LYS A 200 9.00 -0.64 -30.85
CA LYS A 200 8.06 -0.64 -29.72
C LYS A 200 8.85 -0.88 -28.44
N LEU A 201 8.42 -0.25 -27.35
CA LEU A 201 9.04 -0.41 -26.02
C LEU A 201 8.01 -0.90 -25.02
N TRP A 202 8.36 -1.94 -24.25
CA TRP A 202 7.56 -2.46 -23.16
C TRP A 202 8.36 -2.43 -21.86
N VAL A 203 7.95 -1.57 -20.92
CA VAL A 203 8.56 -1.45 -19.59
C VAL A 203 7.61 -2.03 -18.56
N ILE A 204 8.11 -2.96 -17.76
CA ILE A 204 7.32 -3.66 -16.75
C ILE A 204 8.04 -3.71 -15.40
N GLY A 205 7.30 -3.67 -14.30
CA GLY A 205 7.90 -3.80 -12.97
C GLY A 205 6.91 -4.15 -11.87
N HIS A 206 7.42 -4.77 -10.80
CA HIS A 206 6.66 -5.11 -9.59
C HIS A 206 7.30 -4.48 -8.34
N SER A 207 6.49 -4.08 -7.35
CA SER A 207 6.93 -3.52 -6.06
C SER A 207 7.86 -2.30 -6.24
N ARG A 208 9.06 -2.29 -5.66
CA ARG A 208 10.08 -1.25 -5.93
C ARG A 208 10.35 -1.05 -7.43
N GLY A 209 10.46 -2.16 -8.18
CA GLY A 209 10.65 -2.12 -9.63
C GLY A 209 9.49 -1.46 -10.36
N ALA A 210 8.27 -1.55 -9.81
CA ALA A 210 7.08 -0.86 -10.32
C ALA A 210 7.14 0.65 -10.08
N ALA A 211 7.60 1.09 -8.91
CA ALA A 211 7.80 2.52 -8.62
C ALA A 211 8.86 3.13 -9.54
N VAL A 212 10.00 2.44 -9.72
CA VAL A 212 11.04 2.88 -10.65
C VAL A 212 10.58 2.83 -12.11
N ALA A 213 9.81 1.81 -12.50
CA ALA A 213 9.20 1.73 -13.83
C ALA A 213 8.22 2.88 -14.10
N ASN A 214 7.41 3.27 -13.10
CA ASN A 214 6.47 4.38 -13.20
C ASN A 214 7.20 5.71 -13.43
N ALA A 215 8.22 6.01 -12.62
CA ALA A 215 9.04 7.22 -12.80
C ALA A 215 9.83 7.19 -14.12
N LEU A 216 10.40 6.03 -14.49
CA LEU A 216 11.11 5.85 -15.77
C LEU A 216 10.18 6.07 -16.96
N ALA A 217 8.95 5.59 -16.90
CA ALA A 217 7.97 5.77 -17.97
C ALA A 217 7.65 7.25 -18.19
N ALA A 218 7.45 8.02 -17.11
CA ALA A 218 7.27 9.47 -17.21
C ALA A 218 8.50 10.17 -17.83
N ILE A 219 9.73 9.76 -17.43
CA ILE A 219 10.97 10.25 -18.06
C ILE A 219 10.99 9.94 -19.57
N ILE A 220 10.57 8.74 -19.97
CA ILE A 220 10.54 8.32 -21.38
C ILE A 220 9.52 9.15 -22.19
N ASP A 221 8.32 9.38 -21.65
CA ASP A 221 7.28 10.17 -22.34
C ASP A 221 7.64 11.67 -22.49
N GLU A 222 8.65 12.12 -21.75
CA GLU A 222 9.22 13.48 -21.84
C GLU A 222 10.51 13.53 -22.65
N ASP A 223 11.22 12.41 -22.81
CA ASP A 223 12.53 12.33 -23.46
C ASP A 223 12.39 12.27 -24.99
N THR A 224 12.78 13.35 -25.67
CA THR A 224 12.78 13.44 -27.13
C THR A 224 14.00 12.78 -27.81
N THR A 225 14.96 12.26 -27.03
CA THR A 225 16.24 11.72 -27.51
C THR A 225 16.27 10.21 -27.64
N LEU A 226 15.41 9.48 -26.91
CA LEU A 226 15.33 8.02 -26.95
C LEU A 226 14.79 7.51 -28.29
N GLY A 227 14.04 8.33 -29.02
CA GLY A 227 13.49 8.02 -30.35
C GLY A 227 12.15 7.27 -30.33
N VAL A 228 11.66 6.85 -29.17
CA VAL A 228 10.32 6.28 -29.00
C VAL A 228 9.33 7.37 -28.60
N SER A 229 8.13 7.34 -29.16
CA SER A 229 7.02 8.20 -28.74
C SER A 229 5.95 7.40 -28.02
N LYS A 230 5.11 8.10 -27.24
CA LYS A 230 4.06 7.51 -26.38
C LYS A 230 3.22 6.43 -27.08
N ASP A 231 2.83 6.63 -28.35
CA ASP A 231 2.03 5.69 -29.17
C ASP A 231 2.74 4.34 -29.46
N ARG A 232 4.02 4.21 -29.11
CA ARG A 232 4.83 3.00 -29.27
C ARG A 232 5.41 2.50 -27.94
N PHE A 233 5.00 3.09 -26.83
CA PHE A 233 5.53 2.80 -25.50
C PHE A 233 4.43 2.34 -24.55
N TYR A 234 4.62 1.17 -23.95
CA TYR A 234 3.66 0.53 -23.06
C TYR A 234 4.31 0.30 -21.70
N ALA A 235 3.69 0.82 -20.63
CA ALA A 235 4.20 0.68 -19.27
C ALA A 235 3.17 0.01 -18.36
N TYR A 236 3.55 -1.11 -17.74
CA TYR A 236 2.71 -1.85 -16.79
C TYR A 236 3.44 -2.02 -15.47
N THR A 237 2.85 -1.50 -14.40
CA THR A 237 3.43 -1.53 -13.06
C THR A 237 2.48 -2.27 -12.13
N PHE A 238 3.03 -3.05 -11.20
CA PHE A 238 2.27 -3.85 -10.24
C PHE A 238 2.73 -3.53 -8.83
N SER A 239 1.82 -3.13 -7.96
CA SER A 239 2.19 -2.64 -6.62
C SER A 239 3.15 -1.43 -6.63
N ALA A 240 2.97 -0.46 -7.54
CA ALA A 240 3.79 0.75 -7.54
C ALA A 240 3.51 1.62 -6.31
N SER A 241 4.56 1.99 -5.57
CA SER A 241 4.53 3.11 -4.62
C SER A 241 4.29 4.44 -5.34
N ARG A 242 3.89 5.46 -4.58
CA ARG A 242 3.67 6.81 -5.13
C ARG A 242 5.03 7.52 -5.33
N VAL A 243 5.19 8.24 -6.44
CA VAL A 243 6.49 8.74 -6.90
C VAL A 243 6.55 10.24 -7.22
N THR A 244 5.43 10.95 -7.36
CA THR A 244 5.43 12.35 -7.82
C THR A 244 4.44 13.25 -7.09
N MET A 245 4.83 14.51 -6.87
CA MET A 245 3.99 15.60 -6.37
C MET A 245 3.43 16.47 -7.51
N ARG A 246 3.72 16.13 -8.77
CA ARG A 246 3.30 16.95 -9.92
C ARG A 246 1.80 16.90 -10.11
N ASP A 247 1.18 18.03 -10.45
CA ASP A 247 -0.26 18.12 -10.70
C ASP A 247 -0.70 17.46 -12.02
N ASP A 248 0.22 17.28 -12.98
CA ASP A 248 -0.05 16.71 -14.31
C ASP A 248 0.11 15.18 -14.36
N TRP A 249 0.22 14.52 -13.21
CA TRP A 249 0.49 13.09 -13.05
C TRP A 249 -0.48 12.18 -13.83
N ASN A 250 -1.75 12.59 -13.98
CA ASN A 250 -2.81 11.88 -14.70
C ASN A 250 -3.14 12.46 -16.09
N SER A 251 -2.28 13.34 -16.62
CA SER A 251 -2.52 13.95 -17.93
C SER A 251 -2.45 12.93 -19.08
N GLU A 252 -2.99 13.30 -20.25
CA GLU A 252 -2.92 12.49 -21.47
C GLU A 252 -1.48 12.12 -21.88
N ARG A 253 -0.46 12.83 -21.37
CA ARG A 253 0.95 12.48 -21.61
C ARG A 253 1.33 11.12 -21.04
N PHE A 254 0.69 10.71 -19.94
CA PHE A 254 1.06 9.53 -19.14
C PHE A 254 0.00 8.42 -19.18
N ASP A 255 -1.00 8.51 -20.06
CA ASP A 255 -2.12 7.58 -20.13
C ASP A 255 -1.73 6.15 -20.60
N ASN A 256 -0.53 5.96 -21.13
CA ASN A 256 0.11 4.69 -21.49
C ASN A 256 0.76 3.96 -20.30
N ILE A 257 0.71 4.57 -19.10
CA ILE A 257 1.21 3.99 -17.84
C ILE A 257 0.03 3.43 -17.05
N PHE A 258 0.05 2.12 -16.84
CA PHE A 258 -0.98 1.37 -16.10
C PHE A 258 -0.42 0.84 -14.78
N ASN A 259 -1.01 1.24 -13.65
CA ASN A 259 -0.61 0.81 -12.32
C ASN A 259 -1.66 -0.14 -11.73
N VAL A 260 -1.37 -1.44 -11.73
CA VAL A 260 -2.26 -2.45 -11.15
C VAL A 260 -2.00 -2.59 -9.65
N ILE A 261 -3.05 -2.45 -8.86
CA ILE A 261 -3.01 -2.35 -7.40
C ILE A 261 -3.94 -3.38 -6.78
N ASN A 262 -3.43 -4.12 -5.79
CA ASN A 262 -4.26 -4.88 -4.86
C ASN A 262 -4.72 -3.96 -3.71
N PRO A 263 -6.02 -3.74 -3.47
CA PRO A 263 -6.50 -2.84 -2.41
C PRO A 263 -6.00 -3.19 -0.99
N GLU A 264 -5.67 -4.45 -0.76
CA GLU A 264 -5.18 -4.99 0.51
C GLU A 264 -3.66 -4.81 0.68
N ASP A 265 -2.94 -4.48 -0.39
CA ASP A 265 -1.51 -4.24 -0.37
C ASP A 265 -1.19 -2.84 0.16
N TYR A 266 -0.26 -2.76 1.12
CA TYR A 266 0.12 -1.51 1.74
C TYR A 266 1.23 -0.76 0.99
N ILE A 267 2.00 -1.43 0.12
CA ILE A 267 3.11 -0.80 -0.60
C ILE A 267 2.64 0.32 -1.54
N PRO A 268 1.51 0.18 -2.26
CA PRO A 268 0.93 1.27 -3.05
C PRO A 268 0.39 2.43 -2.21
N ARG A 269 0.35 2.29 -0.88
CA ARG A 269 -0.07 3.35 0.05
C ARG A 269 1.10 4.17 0.60
N LEU A 270 2.32 3.85 0.16
CA LEU A 270 3.53 4.55 0.57
C LEU A 270 4.12 5.37 -0.59
N PRO A 271 4.54 6.61 -0.34
CA PRO A 271 4.18 7.43 0.83
C PRO A 271 2.67 7.75 0.87
N PRO A 272 2.11 8.19 2.02
CA PRO A 272 0.65 8.35 2.22
C PRO A 272 -0.02 9.29 1.21
N TYR A 273 -1.29 9.03 0.92
CA TYR A 273 -2.05 9.83 -0.06
C TYR A 273 -2.20 11.30 0.36
N GLY A 274 -2.41 11.56 1.65
CA GLY A 274 -2.58 12.89 2.22
C GLY A 274 -1.38 13.83 2.02
N TRP A 275 -0.19 13.30 1.71
CA TRP A 275 0.99 14.12 1.41
C TRP A 275 0.92 14.82 0.05
N GLY A 276 -0.06 14.47 -0.79
CA GLY A 276 -0.16 14.98 -2.15
C GLY A 276 0.65 14.19 -3.18
N ILE A 277 1.41 13.18 -2.76
CA ILE A 277 2.17 12.33 -3.68
C ILE A 277 1.24 11.37 -4.45
N ARG A 278 1.54 11.10 -5.72
CA ARG A 278 0.75 10.34 -6.68
C ARG A 278 1.64 9.42 -7.51
N ARG A 279 1.04 8.59 -8.35
CA ARG A 279 1.71 7.81 -9.40
C ARG A 279 1.41 8.45 -10.74
N PHE A 280 2.32 8.39 -11.70
CA PHE A 280 1.98 8.79 -13.07
C PHE A 280 1.01 7.77 -13.71
N GLY A 281 0.11 8.25 -14.56
CA GLY A 281 -0.80 7.43 -15.34
C GLY A 281 -2.06 7.00 -14.60
N ARG A 282 -2.54 5.78 -14.90
CA ARG A 282 -3.84 5.27 -14.45
C ARG A 282 -3.68 4.15 -13.44
N ASP A 283 -4.33 4.31 -12.29
CA ASP A 283 -4.46 3.26 -11.30
C ASP A 283 -5.63 2.32 -11.64
N LEU A 284 -5.38 1.01 -11.59
CA LEU A 284 -6.33 -0.07 -11.85
C LEU A 284 -6.38 -0.99 -10.63
N TYR A 285 -7.56 -1.40 -10.17
CA TYR A 285 -7.70 -2.10 -8.90
C TYR A 285 -8.15 -3.56 -9.09
N LEU A 286 -7.39 -4.49 -8.53
CA LEU A 286 -7.78 -5.89 -8.45
C LEU A 286 -8.96 -6.05 -7.48
N PRO A 287 -9.90 -6.98 -7.74
CA PRO A 287 -10.99 -7.24 -6.82
C PRO A 287 -10.51 -7.64 -5.42
N SER A 288 -11.14 -7.06 -4.40
CA SER A 288 -11.06 -7.49 -3.00
C SER A 288 -12.49 -7.67 -2.47
N ILE A 289 -12.63 -8.51 -1.44
CA ILE A 289 -13.91 -8.80 -0.79
C ILE A 289 -14.62 -7.53 -0.29
N ALA A 290 -13.87 -6.49 0.09
CA ALA A 290 -14.41 -5.23 0.61
C ALA A 290 -14.73 -4.19 -0.47
N THR A 291 -14.41 -4.43 -1.75
CA THR A 291 -14.54 -3.43 -2.83
C THR A 291 -15.35 -3.94 -4.01
N ARG A 292 -14.99 -5.11 -4.55
CA ARG A 292 -15.62 -5.76 -5.70
C ARG A 292 -16.02 -7.18 -5.28
N TYR A 293 -16.96 -7.28 -4.35
CA TYR A 293 -17.41 -8.51 -3.72
C TYR A 293 -17.82 -9.56 -4.76
N ALA A 294 -18.65 -9.17 -5.73
CA ALA A 294 -19.16 -10.08 -6.75
C ALA A 294 -18.03 -10.70 -7.57
N ASP A 295 -17.08 -9.88 -8.05
CA ASP A 295 -15.94 -10.34 -8.85
C ASP A 295 -14.97 -11.21 -8.04
N TYR A 296 -14.64 -10.79 -6.82
CA TYR A 296 -13.72 -11.52 -5.94
C TYR A 296 -14.24 -12.94 -5.65
N ARG A 297 -15.56 -13.06 -5.41
CA ARG A 297 -16.22 -14.35 -5.16
C ARG A 297 -16.16 -15.30 -6.35
N MET A 298 -16.10 -14.80 -7.59
CA MET A 298 -16.02 -15.65 -8.78
C MET A 298 -14.76 -16.51 -8.81
N TYR A 299 -13.64 -15.99 -8.30
CA TYR A 299 -12.34 -16.65 -8.43
C TYR A 299 -11.69 -17.06 -7.09
N ARG A 300 -12.25 -16.65 -5.94
CA ARG A 300 -11.63 -16.83 -4.63
C ARG A 300 -11.10 -18.24 -4.38
N GLN A 301 -11.93 -19.28 -4.57
CA GLN A 301 -11.53 -20.65 -4.25
C GLN A 301 -10.35 -21.10 -5.12
N GLU A 302 -10.40 -20.82 -6.42
CA GLU A 302 -9.31 -21.15 -7.34
C GLU A 302 -8.04 -20.34 -7.03
N PHE A 303 -8.17 -19.10 -6.59
CA PHE A 303 -7.05 -18.31 -6.08
C PHE A 303 -6.40 -18.99 -4.87
N LEU A 304 -7.18 -19.38 -3.87
CA LEU A 304 -6.67 -20.03 -2.65
C LEU A 304 -5.98 -21.37 -2.98
N ASP A 305 -6.60 -22.18 -3.85
CA ASP A 305 -6.06 -23.48 -4.25
C ASP A 305 -4.75 -23.32 -5.04
N THR A 306 -4.72 -22.39 -6.01
CA THR A 306 -3.51 -22.11 -6.81
C THR A 306 -2.40 -21.52 -5.95
N PHE A 307 -2.75 -20.59 -5.05
CA PHE A 307 -1.81 -19.98 -4.13
C PHE A 307 -1.14 -21.03 -3.24
N LYS A 308 -1.94 -21.93 -2.66
CA LYS A 308 -1.45 -23.04 -1.85
C LYS A 308 -0.58 -24.00 -2.65
N ALA A 309 -0.94 -24.29 -3.89
CA ALA A 309 -0.14 -25.14 -4.76
C ALA A 309 1.24 -24.53 -5.05
N TRP A 310 1.30 -23.23 -5.34
CA TRP A 310 2.54 -22.55 -5.72
C TRP A 310 3.46 -22.25 -4.53
N THR A 311 2.88 -21.87 -3.39
CA THR A 311 3.64 -21.41 -2.22
C THR A 311 3.80 -22.45 -1.13
N ARG A 312 2.99 -23.53 -1.16
CA ARG A 312 2.84 -24.52 -0.08
C ARG A 312 2.30 -23.94 1.23
N MET A 313 1.64 -22.79 1.19
CA MET A 313 0.97 -22.16 2.32
C MET A 313 -0.46 -21.77 1.98
N ASP A 314 -1.34 -21.85 2.97
CA ASP A 314 -2.63 -21.17 2.89
C ASP A 314 -2.40 -19.65 2.80
N PHE A 315 -3.23 -18.96 2.03
CA PHE A 315 -3.10 -17.51 1.82
C PHE A 315 -3.44 -16.75 3.12
N PRO A 316 -2.49 -15.99 3.71
CA PRO A 316 -2.79 -15.15 4.86
C PRO A 316 -3.51 -13.89 4.39
N ALA A 317 -4.83 -13.84 4.54
CA ALA A 317 -5.65 -12.74 4.03
C ALA A 317 -5.83 -11.64 5.09
N PHE A 318 -5.94 -10.39 4.62
CA PHE A 318 -6.49 -9.30 5.44
C PHE A 318 -8.02 -9.34 5.56
N HIS A 319 -8.68 -10.14 4.71
CA HIS A 319 -10.14 -10.23 4.61
C HIS A 319 -10.82 -8.88 4.27
N GLY A 320 -10.11 -8.03 3.51
CA GLY A 320 -10.52 -6.67 3.14
C GLY A 320 -9.35 -5.69 3.27
N ASN A 321 -9.60 -4.43 2.94
CA ASN A 321 -8.57 -3.37 2.93
C ASN A 321 -8.60 -2.47 4.17
N ALA A 322 -9.41 -2.78 5.19
CA ALA A 322 -9.61 -1.93 6.37
C ALA A 322 -8.35 -1.78 7.22
N ALA A 323 -7.63 -2.87 7.49
CA ALA A 323 -6.36 -2.82 8.22
C ALA A 323 -5.31 -1.97 7.49
N THR A 324 -5.29 -2.05 6.16
CA THR A 324 -4.39 -1.28 5.31
C THR A 324 -4.78 0.21 5.26
N ASN A 325 -6.08 0.52 5.29
CA ASN A 325 -6.58 1.90 5.46
C ASN A 325 -6.14 2.50 6.81
N ALA A 326 -6.28 1.72 7.89
CA ALA A 326 -5.89 2.16 9.22
C ALA A 326 -4.38 2.45 9.32
N LEU A 327 -3.53 1.64 8.68
CA LEU A 327 -2.10 1.91 8.61
C LEU A 327 -1.79 3.25 7.92
N GLU A 328 -2.46 3.57 6.82
CA GLU A 328 -2.23 4.83 6.10
C GLU A 328 -2.63 6.04 6.97
N HIS A 329 -3.74 5.96 7.70
CA HIS A 329 -4.11 6.99 8.69
C HIS A 329 -3.09 7.12 9.83
N VAL A 330 -2.57 6.00 10.37
CA VAL A 330 -1.51 6.04 11.39
C VAL A 330 -0.26 6.77 10.87
N LEU A 331 0.10 6.55 9.61
CA LEU A 331 1.22 7.23 8.96
C LEU A 331 0.97 8.74 8.80
N GLU A 332 -0.24 9.14 8.40
CA GLU A 332 -0.61 10.54 8.28
C GLU A 332 -0.64 11.24 9.65
N SER A 333 -1.03 10.55 10.71
CA SER A 333 -0.94 11.05 12.09
C SER A 333 0.51 11.20 12.57
N LEU A 334 1.38 10.24 12.26
CA LEU A 334 2.81 10.26 12.62
C LEU A 334 3.60 11.34 11.87
N CYS A 335 3.27 11.55 10.62
CA CYS A 335 3.95 12.48 9.73
C CYS A 335 2.94 12.94 8.65
N PRO A 336 2.19 14.03 8.87
CA PRO A 336 1.16 14.51 7.94
C PRO A 336 1.70 15.05 6.62
N ASP A 337 2.99 15.38 6.55
CA ASP A 337 3.65 15.86 5.34
C ASP A 337 5.14 15.50 5.31
N VAL A 338 5.76 15.73 4.15
CA VAL A 338 7.19 15.48 3.92
C VAL A 338 8.08 16.28 4.88
N PRO A 339 7.87 17.60 5.12
CA PRO A 339 8.64 18.33 6.13
C PRO A 339 8.59 17.67 7.51
N THR A 340 7.41 17.24 7.95
CA THR A 340 7.20 16.61 9.24
C THR A 340 7.94 15.27 9.35
N MET A 341 7.95 14.46 8.29
CA MET A 341 8.70 13.20 8.24
C MET A 341 10.19 13.38 8.59
N TYR A 342 10.82 14.44 8.10
CA TYR A 342 12.26 14.69 8.25
C TYR A 342 12.63 15.60 9.41
N GLN A 343 11.75 16.52 9.80
CA GLN A 343 12.08 17.58 10.77
C GLN A 343 11.43 17.36 12.14
N GLN A 344 10.26 16.73 12.20
CA GLN A 344 9.58 16.52 13.47
C GLN A 344 10.14 15.29 14.17
N LYS A 345 10.85 15.56 15.26
CA LYS A 345 11.28 14.54 16.21
C LYS A 345 10.10 14.05 17.03
N ARG A 346 10.01 12.75 17.21
CA ARG A 346 8.89 12.08 17.85
C ARG A 346 9.34 11.35 19.12
N PHE A 347 8.45 11.30 20.11
CA PHE A 347 8.70 10.64 21.39
C PHE A 347 8.74 9.11 21.26
N SER A 348 9.81 8.51 21.80
CA SER A 348 9.90 7.09 22.07
C SER A 348 10.44 6.84 23.47
N HIS A 349 10.05 5.74 24.12
CA HIS A 349 10.58 5.44 25.46
C HIS A 349 12.09 5.14 25.43
N ALA A 350 12.64 4.80 24.27
CA ALA A 350 14.05 4.53 24.08
C ALA A 350 14.87 5.72 23.58
N GLY A 351 14.24 6.85 23.24
CA GLY A 351 14.92 8.02 22.69
C GLY A 351 14.01 8.90 21.85
N THR A 352 14.60 9.60 20.90
CA THR A 352 13.87 10.53 20.04
C THR A 352 14.31 10.36 18.60
N LEU A 353 13.35 10.22 17.68
CA LEU A 353 13.60 9.96 16.26
C LEU A 353 12.60 10.72 15.40
N THR A 354 13.00 11.14 14.21
CA THR A 354 12.04 11.55 13.17
C THR A 354 11.41 10.29 12.54
N PHE A 355 10.29 10.44 11.84
CA PHE A 355 9.72 9.29 11.14
C PHE A 355 10.67 8.76 10.06
N ALA A 356 11.40 9.64 9.35
CA ALA A 356 12.44 9.21 8.41
C ALA A 356 13.48 8.28 9.08
N GLN A 357 14.01 8.67 10.24
CA GLN A 357 14.98 7.84 10.97
C GLN A 357 14.38 6.49 11.42
N TYR A 358 13.14 6.50 11.93
CA TYR A 358 12.47 5.28 12.35
C TYR A 358 12.13 4.36 11.16
N PHE A 359 11.71 4.94 10.03
CA PHE A 359 11.44 4.21 8.81
C PHE A 359 12.72 3.62 8.20
N THR A 360 13.86 4.32 8.29
CA THR A 360 15.15 3.73 7.94
C THR A 360 15.44 2.48 8.78
N LEU A 361 15.24 2.50 10.12
CA LEU A 361 15.41 1.31 10.97
C LEU A 361 14.52 0.13 10.51
N PHE A 362 13.29 0.44 10.11
CA PHE A 362 12.35 -0.56 9.56
C PHE A 362 12.86 -1.13 8.23
N THR A 363 13.30 -0.26 7.32
CA THR A 363 13.82 -0.70 6.01
C THR A 363 15.11 -1.51 6.15
N ASP A 364 15.92 -1.19 7.15
CA ASP A 364 17.14 -1.89 7.53
C ASP A 364 16.86 -3.31 8.05
N LEU A 365 15.75 -3.50 8.78
CA LEU A 365 15.30 -4.82 9.22
C LEU A 365 14.96 -5.72 8.03
N ALA A 366 14.32 -5.18 6.99
CA ALA A 366 13.96 -5.93 5.79
C ALA A 366 15.19 -6.33 4.94
N ALA A 367 16.32 -5.62 5.09
CA ALA A 367 17.49 -5.74 4.22
C ALA A 367 18.64 -6.64 4.74
N VAL A 368 18.58 -7.16 5.98
CA VAL A 368 19.74 -7.81 6.65
C VAL A 368 19.54 -9.30 6.94
N GLN A 369 20.61 -10.10 6.85
CA GLN A 369 20.60 -11.54 7.16
C GLN A 369 21.47 -11.88 8.39
N GLY A 370 20.95 -12.71 9.30
CA GLY A 370 21.72 -13.35 10.40
C GLY A 370 21.73 -12.57 11.72
N HIS A 371 22.77 -12.72 12.55
CA HIS A 371 22.85 -12.07 13.89
C HIS A 371 22.69 -10.54 13.88
N GLU A 372 22.99 -9.86 12.77
CA GLU A 372 22.73 -8.42 12.60
C GLU A 372 21.22 -8.11 12.48
N LEU A 373 20.41 -9.04 11.96
CA LEU A 373 18.94 -8.95 11.94
C LEU A 373 18.40 -8.89 13.38
N ASP A 374 18.90 -9.75 14.27
CA ASP A 374 18.45 -9.78 15.67
C ASP A 374 18.70 -8.43 16.37
N PHE A 375 19.84 -7.79 16.11
CA PHE A 375 20.15 -6.46 16.64
C PHE A 375 19.29 -5.35 16.03
N LYS A 376 19.11 -5.33 14.70
CA LYS A 376 18.25 -4.33 14.02
C LYS A 376 16.77 -4.50 14.38
N ALA A 377 16.29 -5.72 14.55
CA ALA A 377 14.96 -6.03 15.04
C ALA A 377 14.77 -5.53 16.48
N ALA A 378 15.78 -5.76 17.34
CA ALA A 378 15.76 -5.26 18.69
C ALA A 378 15.70 -3.73 18.73
N ASP A 379 16.43 -3.02 17.85
CA ASP A 379 16.38 -1.56 17.77
C ASP A 379 15.03 -1.07 17.23
N PHE A 380 14.48 -1.66 16.16
CA PHE A 380 13.15 -1.32 15.63
C PHE A 380 12.05 -1.46 16.71
N VAL A 381 12.07 -2.56 17.48
CA VAL A 381 11.13 -2.78 18.58
C VAL A 381 11.38 -1.83 19.74
N LYS A 382 12.66 -1.61 20.11
CA LYS A 382 13.06 -0.72 21.20
C LYS A 382 12.56 0.70 20.98
N TYR A 383 12.76 1.23 19.76
CA TYR A 383 12.35 2.59 19.41
C TYR A 383 10.88 2.70 18.98
N GLY A 384 10.21 1.59 18.66
CA GLY A 384 8.80 1.60 18.26
C GLY A 384 7.79 1.80 19.40
N SER A 385 8.24 1.91 20.65
CA SER A 385 7.38 2.29 21.78
C SER A 385 7.09 3.81 21.79
N GLY A 386 5.95 4.23 22.35
CA GLY A 386 5.51 5.63 22.32
C GLY A 386 4.63 5.90 21.09
N VAL A 387 4.86 7.02 20.40
CA VAL A 387 4.05 7.43 19.24
C VAL A 387 4.07 6.43 18.09
N PHE A 388 5.18 5.70 17.91
CA PHE A 388 5.32 4.71 16.84
C PHE A 388 4.59 3.39 17.13
N GLY A 389 3.92 3.28 18.29
CA GLY A 389 3.35 2.03 18.80
C GLY A 389 2.35 1.36 17.85
N ASP A 390 1.43 2.13 17.28
CA ASP A 390 0.39 1.59 16.40
C ASP A 390 0.97 1.18 15.03
N TYR A 391 1.95 1.95 14.52
CA TYR A 391 2.71 1.57 13.33
C TYR A 391 3.49 0.27 13.57
N LEU A 392 4.25 0.17 14.67
CA LEU A 392 4.96 -1.04 15.07
C LEU A 392 3.99 -2.23 15.19
N SER A 393 2.85 -2.01 15.85
CA SER A 393 1.81 -3.02 16.06
C SER A 393 1.31 -3.59 14.74
N PHE A 394 1.07 -2.75 13.72
CA PHE A 394 0.67 -3.24 12.40
C PHE A 394 1.66 -4.26 11.84
N PHE A 395 2.96 -3.96 11.85
CA PHE A 395 3.97 -4.87 11.28
C PHE A 395 4.19 -6.11 12.13
N VAL A 396 4.14 -6.00 13.45
CA VAL A 396 4.22 -7.17 14.35
C VAL A 396 3.08 -8.15 14.04
N HIS A 397 1.84 -7.65 13.97
CA HIS A 397 0.68 -8.50 13.73
C HIS A 397 0.59 -8.99 12.27
N ASN A 398 0.76 -8.11 11.29
CA ASN A 398 0.44 -8.42 9.90
C ASN A 398 1.65 -8.82 9.05
N GLN A 399 2.87 -8.45 9.41
CA GLN A 399 4.08 -8.85 8.68
C GLN A 399 4.79 -10.04 9.34
N ILE A 400 5.00 -9.98 10.66
CA ILE A 400 5.80 -10.95 11.40
C ILE A 400 4.96 -12.16 11.84
N MET A 401 3.82 -11.95 12.49
CA MET A 401 3.02 -13.05 13.06
C MET A 401 2.01 -13.64 12.06
N GLY A 402 1.19 -12.78 11.43
CA GLY A 402 0.09 -13.18 10.55
C GLY A 402 0.49 -13.33 9.08
N HIS A 403 1.56 -12.66 8.65
CA HIS A 403 2.04 -12.64 7.26
C HIS A 403 1.02 -12.12 6.22
N CYS A 404 -0.06 -11.46 6.64
CA CYS A 404 -1.05 -10.86 5.74
C CYS A 404 -0.46 -9.76 4.85
N ALA A 405 0.43 -8.91 5.41
CA ALA A 405 1.10 -7.84 4.66
C ALA A 405 1.96 -8.39 3.50
N PRO A 406 2.91 -9.32 3.74
CA PRO A 406 3.63 -9.94 2.64
C PRO A 406 2.71 -10.78 1.74
N GLY A 407 1.66 -11.40 2.28
CA GLY A 407 0.66 -12.13 1.48
C GLY A 407 -0.07 -11.24 0.46
N ALA A 408 -0.53 -10.07 0.88
CA ALA A 408 -1.20 -9.14 -0.03
C ALA A 408 -0.26 -8.52 -1.07
N HIS A 409 1.03 -8.41 -0.75
CA HIS A 409 2.05 -7.77 -1.59
C HIS A 409 2.76 -8.72 -2.58
N GLN A 410 2.83 -10.02 -2.27
CA GLN A 410 3.65 -10.97 -3.04
C GLN A 410 3.26 -11.10 -4.52
N GLU A 411 4.27 -11.40 -5.32
CA GLU A 411 4.19 -11.53 -6.76
C GLU A 411 3.28 -12.68 -7.24
N GLU A 412 3.24 -13.82 -6.53
CA GLU A 412 2.33 -14.93 -6.86
C GLU A 412 0.86 -14.50 -6.76
N GLY A 413 0.52 -13.71 -5.74
CA GLY A 413 -0.85 -13.26 -5.50
C GLY A 413 -1.36 -12.35 -6.60
N TYR A 414 -0.55 -11.38 -7.03
CA TYR A 414 -0.87 -10.50 -8.17
C TYR A 414 -1.04 -11.30 -9.47
N LEU A 415 -0.11 -12.22 -9.76
CA LEU A 415 -0.17 -13.01 -10.99
C LEU A 415 -1.45 -13.87 -11.05
N ILE A 416 -1.76 -14.60 -9.97
CA ILE A 416 -2.93 -15.47 -9.92
C ILE A 416 -4.20 -14.63 -10.10
N LYS A 417 -4.33 -13.49 -9.40
CA LYS A 417 -5.50 -12.60 -9.54
C LYS A 417 -5.67 -12.10 -10.98
N LEU A 418 -4.60 -11.66 -11.65
CA LEU A 418 -4.66 -11.20 -13.04
C LEU A 418 -5.09 -12.30 -14.01
N ALA A 419 -4.50 -13.49 -13.88
CA ALA A 419 -4.86 -14.65 -14.68
C ALA A 419 -6.34 -15.02 -14.51
N LEU A 420 -6.82 -15.01 -13.27
CA LEU A 420 -8.22 -15.30 -12.96
C LEU A 420 -9.17 -14.18 -13.43
N CYS A 421 -8.78 -12.91 -13.35
CA CYS A 421 -9.55 -11.83 -13.95
C CYS A 421 -9.72 -12.05 -15.46
N CYS A 422 -8.66 -12.47 -16.17
CA CYS A 422 -8.75 -12.84 -17.57
C CYS A 422 -9.69 -14.04 -17.81
N LYS A 423 -9.56 -15.10 -17.00
CA LYS A 423 -10.37 -16.33 -17.10
C LYS A 423 -11.87 -16.06 -16.91
N TYR A 424 -12.22 -15.25 -15.91
CA TYR A 424 -13.60 -14.96 -15.55
C TYR A 424 -14.19 -13.75 -16.28
N GLY A 425 -13.38 -13.04 -17.08
CA GLY A 425 -13.82 -11.86 -17.83
C GLY A 425 -14.09 -10.64 -16.96
N ILE A 426 -13.33 -10.49 -15.87
CA ILE A 426 -13.44 -9.38 -14.93
C ILE A 426 -12.68 -8.17 -15.48
N ASP A 427 -13.36 -7.03 -15.51
CA ASP A 427 -12.82 -5.76 -16.00
C ASP A 427 -12.27 -4.91 -14.85
N ILE A 428 -10.94 -4.88 -14.71
CA ILE A 428 -10.28 -4.13 -13.63
C ILE A 428 -10.15 -2.63 -13.92
N GLU A 429 -10.46 -2.15 -15.14
CA GLU A 429 -10.60 -0.71 -15.40
C GLU A 429 -11.79 -0.12 -14.64
N ARG A 430 -12.77 -0.97 -14.29
CA ARG A 430 -13.87 -0.63 -13.39
C ARG A 430 -13.59 -0.98 -11.94
N GLY A 431 -12.34 -1.27 -11.58
CA GLY A 431 -11.96 -1.67 -10.22
C GLY A 431 -12.23 -0.61 -9.15
N ALA A 432 -12.34 0.67 -9.55
CA ALA A 432 -12.75 1.77 -8.67
C ALA A 432 -14.27 1.79 -8.37
N ASP A 433 -15.09 1.18 -9.22
CA ASP A 433 -16.55 1.08 -9.04
C ASP A 433 -16.86 0.00 -7.99
N THR A 434 -16.94 0.39 -6.72
CA THR A 434 -17.21 -0.56 -5.64
C THR A 434 -18.67 -1.02 -5.60
N ASP A 435 -18.90 -2.28 -5.24
CA ASP A 435 -20.23 -2.92 -5.13
C ASP A 435 -20.63 -3.23 -3.68
N THR A 436 -19.91 -2.65 -2.73
CA THR A 436 -20.13 -2.78 -1.29
C THR A 436 -20.41 -1.43 -0.65
N THR A 437 -21.20 -1.44 0.41
CA THR A 437 -21.42 -0.30 1.31
C THR A 437 -20.84 -0.64 2.68
N ARG A 438 -19.95 0.21 3.19
CA ARG A 438 -19.43 0.10 4.57
C ARG A 438 -20.51 0.58 5.52
N ILE A 439 -20.84 -0.23 6.52
CA ILE A 439 -21.70 0.15 7.64
C ILE A 439 -20.85 0.08 8.89
N SER A 440 -20.70 1.22 9.56
CA SER A 440 -19.94 1.37 10.79
C SER A 440 -20.86 1.78 11.93
N VAL A 441 -20.71 1.16 13.10
CA VAL A 441 -21.35 1.58 14.35
C VAL A 441 -20.28 1.86 15.41
N PHE A 442 -20.48 2.92 16.19
CA PHE A 442 -19.55 3.33 17.23
C PHE A 442 -20.12 3.05 18.62
N GLY A 443 -19.38 2.32 19.45
CA GLY A 443 -19.73 2.01 20.84
C GLY A 443 -20.01 0.52 21.08
N PRO A 444 -20.47 0.13 22.28
CA PRO A 444 -20.61 -1.26 22.68
C PRO A 444 -21.83 -1.96 22.03
N VAL A 445 -21.80 -2.11 20.71
CA VAL A 445 -22.83 -2.74 19.89
C VAL A 445 -22.28 -4.02 19.28
N ASP A 446 -23.05 -5.11 19.34
CA ASP A 446 -22.76 -6.30 18.54
C ASP A 446 -23.42 -6.13 17.16
N LEU A 447 -22.72 -6.54 16.11
CA LEU A 447 -23.18 -6.41 14.72
C LEU A 447 -23.21 -7.79 14.06
N GLN A 448 -24.34 -8.15 13.47
CA GLN A 448 -24.52 -9.39 12.71
C GLN A 448 -25.13 -9.08 11.33
N VAL A 449 -24.66 -9.76 10.28
CA VAL A 449 -25.26 -9.67 8.95
C VAL A 449 -25.74 -11.05 8.52
N ASN A 450 -26.98 -11.12 8.05
CA ASN A 450 -27.59 -12.30 7.46
C ASN A 450 -27.77 -12.12 5.95
N ASP A 451 -27.57 -13.18 5.17
CA ASP A 451 -27.94 -13.21 3.75
C ASP A 451 -29.47 -13.33 3.56
N ALA A 452 -29.95 -13.36 2.31
CA ALA A 452 -31.37 -13.47 2.00
C ALA A 452 -32.00 -14.79 2.47
N GLU A 453 -31.18 -15.85 2.60
CA GLU A 453 -31.58 -17.16 3.12
C GLU A 453 -31.60 -17.21 4.66
N GLY A 454 -31.10 -16.16 5.33
CA GLY A 454 -31.03 -16.03 6.78
C GLY A 454 -29.76 -16.59 7.41
N ASN A 455 -28.77 -17.04 6.64
CA ASN A 455 -27.49 -17.50 7.17
C ASN A 455 -26.65 -16.31 7.64
N ILE A 456 -25.95 -16.47 8.76
CA ILE A 456 -25.00 -15.47 9.24
C ILE A 456 -23.77 -15.45 8.33
N VAL A 457 -23.42 -14.29 7.78
CA VAL A 457 -22.28 -14.08 6.88
C VAL A 457 -21.26 -13.06 7.39
N ALA A 458 -21.62 -12.31 8.45
CA ALA A 458 -20.69 -11.53 9.26
C ALA A 458 -21.20 -11.47 10.70
N SER A 459 -20.28 -11.48 11.66
CA SER A 459 -20.58 -11.37 13.08
C SER A 459 -19.43 -10.75 13.85
N ILE A 460 -19.73 -9.66 14.56
CA ILE A 460 -18.85 -8.98 15.50
C ILE A 460 -19.58 -8.95 16.85
N GLU A 461 -19.08 -9.72 17.81
CA GLU A 461 -19.65 -9.79 19.16
C GLU A 461 -18.59 -9.43 20.20
N ARG A 462 -18.93 -8.51 21.11
CA ARG A 462 -18.00 -8.04 22.17
C ARG A 462 -16.62 -7.67 21.62
N ASP A 463 -16.64 -6.87 20.56
CA ASP A 463 -15.46 -6.30 19.91
C ASP A 463 -14.56 -7.37 19.26
N ARG A 464 -15.10 -8.57 18.99
CA ARG A 464 -14.39 -9.69 18.36
C ARG A 464 -15.14 -10.20 17.14
N ILE A 465 -14.39 -10.46 16.08
CA ILE A 465 -14.88 -11.05 14.84
C ILE A 465 -15.00 -12.57 15.01
N ASP A 466 -16.08 -13.18 14.50
CA ASP A 466 -16.15 -14.63 14.34
C ASP A 466 -15.33 -15.07 13.13
N GLU A 467 -14.04 -15.33 13.35
CA GLU A 467 -13.08 -15.69 12.29
C GLU A 467 -13.45 -16.98 11.53
N LYS A 468 -14.29 -17.86 12.09
CA LYS A 468 -14.75 -19.07 11.37
C LYS A 468 -15.58 -18.73 10.14
N LEU A 469 -16.20 -17.55 10.12
CA LEU A 469 -16.93 -17.09 8.94
C LEU A 469 -16.00 -16.89 7.76
N TYR A 470 -14.73 -16.49 7.98
CA TYR A 470 -13.75 -16.28 6.91
C TYR A 470 -13.37 -17.55 6.15
N GLU A 471 -13.66 -18.73 6.69
CA GLU A 471 -13.47 -20.00 5.97
C GLU A 471 -14.55 -20.24 4.91
N ARG A 472 -15.68 -19.54 4.97
CA ARG A 472 -16.82 -19.73 4.06
C ARG A 472 -16.64 -18.97 2.75
N ASP A 473 -17.34 -19.45 1.73
CA ASP A 473 -17.72 -18.72 0.52
C ASP A 473 -18.17 -17.29 0.79
N ASP A 474 -19.22 -17.20 1.58
CA ASP A 474 -20.17 -16.09 1.64
C ASP A 474 -19.89 -15.03 2.70
N PHE A 475 -18.74 -15.11 3.36
CA PHE A 475 -18.34 -14.14 4.35
C PHE A 475 -18.31 -12.71 3.80
N LEU A 476 -18.60 -11.74 4.67
CA LEU A 476 -18.39 -10.32 4.38
C LEU A 476 -17.15 -9.81 5.12
N ALA A 477 -16.51 -8.78 4.58
CA ALA A 477 -15.39 -8.12 5.26
C ALA A 477 -15.89 -7.52 6.59
N MET A 478 -15.10 -7.72 7.64
CA MET A 478 -15.37 -7.22 8.98
C MET A 478 -14.13 -6.52 9.52
N TYR A 479 -14.32 -5.47 10.31
CA TYR A 479 -13.22 -4.76 10.95
C TYR A 479 -13.65 -4.19 12.30
N VAL A 480 -12.73 -4.23 13.26
CA VAL A 480 -12.89 -3.60 14.57
C VAL A 480 -11.73 -2.65 14.77
N ASN A 481 -12.03 -1.38 15.00
CA ASN A 481 -11.05 -0.41 15.43
C ASN A 481 -11.08 -0.32 16.96
N GLU A 482 -10.09 -0.94 17.61
CA GLU A 482 -10.01 -0.98 19.08
C GLU A 482 -9.80 0.41 19.70
N HIS A 483 -9.32 1.39 18.92
CA HIS A 483 -9.04 2.74 19.41
C HIS A 483 -10.26 3.65 19.40
N THR A 484 -11.12 3.53 18.38
CA THR A 484 -12.34 4.35 18.25
C THR A 484 -13.61 3.61 18.70
N GLY A 485 -13.53 2.29 18.91
CA GLY A 485 -14.68 1.45 19.19
C GLY A 485 -15.61 1.29 17.98
N GLU A 486 -15.07 1.44 16.77
CA GLU A 486 -15.79 1.25 15.51
C GLU A 486 -15.90 -0.24 15.19
N HIS A 487 -17.12 -0.70 14.89
CA HIS A 487 -17.37 -2.00 14.29
C HIS A 487 -17.90 -1.80 12.87
N SER A 488 -17.19 -2.33 11.89
CA SER A 488 -17.48 -2.15 10.47
C SER A 488 -17.77 -3.46 9.76
N VAL A 489 -18.72 -3.42 8.83
CA VAL A 489 -18.96 -4.47 7.82
C VAL A 489 -19.10 -3.88 6.43
N TRP A 490 -18.65 -4.60 5.41
CA TRP A 490 -18.85 -4.21 4.00
C TRP A 490 -19.94 -5.09 3.40
N VAL A 491 -21.13 -4.53 3.28
CA VAL A 491 -22.32 -5.25 2.80
C VAL A 491 -22.48 -5.04 1.30
N PRO A 492 -22.64 -6.09 0.48
CA PRO A 492 -22.91 -5.92 -0.94
C PRO A 492 -24.18 -5.12 -1.18
N ASP A 493 -24.19 -4.27 -2.22
CA ASP A 493 -25.33 -3.38 -2.51
C ASP A 493 -26.58 -4.14 -2.98
N GLY A 494 -26.39 -5.36 -3.50
CA GLY A 494 -27.45 -6.28 -3.90
C GLY A 494 -27.51 -7.51 -2.98
N GLY A 495 -28.48 -8.39 -3.21
CA GLY A 495 -28.53 -9.71 -2.54
C GLY A 495 -29.39 -9.80 -1.28
N GLY A 496 -30.03 -8.72 -0.84
CA GLY A 496 -31.08 -8.79 0.21
C GLY A 496 -30.56 -9.05 1.63
N TYR A 497 -29.36 -8.55 1.95
CA TYR A 497 -28.76 -8.70 3.28
C TYR A 497 -29.51 -7.94 4.39
N VAL A 498 -29.59 -8.54 5.57
CA VAL A 498 -30.18 -7.95 6.78
C VAL A 498 -29.08 -7.68 7.80
N VAL A 499 -28.91 -6.41 8.17
CA VAL A 499 -27.95 -5.98 9.18
C VAL A 499 -28.70 -5.84 10.50
N SER A 500 -28.24 -6.59 11.50
CA SER A 500 -28.81 -6.59 12.84
C SER A 500 -27.80 -6.02 13.84
N MET A 501 -28.30 -5.16 14.73
CA MET A 501 -27.49 -4.53 15.78
C MET A 501 -28.07 -4.89 17.15
N ARG A 502 -27.21 -5.16 18.12
CA ARG A 502 -27.59 -5.42 19.51
C ARG A 502 -26.71 -4.61 20.46
N ALA A 503 -27.27 -3.54 21.02
CA ALA A 503 -26.56 -2.73 22.01
C ALA A 503 -26.36 -3.52 23.32
N ARG A 504 -25.15 -3.47 23.89
CA ARG A 504 -24.84 -4.12 25.16
C ARG A 504 -25.23 -3.26 26.38
N GLU A 505 -25.41 -1.97 26.14
CA GLU A 505 -25.72 -0.95 27.14
C GLU A 505 -26.85 -0.03 26.63
N ASP A 506 -27.55 0.64 27.53
CA ASP A 506 -28.54 1.64 27.17
C ASP A 506 -27.82 2.90 26.68
N GLY A 507 -28.21 3.44 25.53
CA GLY A 507 -27.55 4.62 24.99
C GLY A 507 -28.04 5.04 23.62
N ALA A 508 -27.47 6.15 23.17
CA ALA A 508 -27.61 6.65 21.82
C ALA A 508 -26.29 6.43 21.09
N PHE A 509 -26.36 5.87 19.88
CA PHE A 509 -25.20 5.42 19.12
C PHE A 509 -25.14 6.15 17.79
N ASP A 510 -23.92 6.27 17.28
CA ASP A 510 -23.66 6.86 15.98
C ASP A 510 -23.41 5.74 14.97
N ILE A 511 -24.05 5.85 13.81
CA ILE A 511 -23.96 4.88 12.71
C ILE A 511 -23.59 5.63 11.43
N ARG A 512 -22.77 5.00 10.59
CA ARG A 512 -22.35 5.51 9.29
C ARG A 512 -22.63 4.49 8.22
N GLU A 513 -23.10 4.96 7.08
CA GLU A 513 -23.18 4.17 5.84
C GLU A 513 -22.41 4.92 4.76
N GLY A 514 -21.42 4.29 4.15
CA GLY A 514 -20.55 4.98 3.20
C GLY A 514 -19.98 4.12 2.10
N LYS A 515 -19.68 4.78 0.97
CA LYS A 515 -18.89 4.21 -0.11
C LYS A 515 -17.43 4.52 0.12
N VAL A 516 -16.58 3.51 -0.03
CA VAL A 516 -15.14 3.62 0.19
C VAL A 516 -14.42 3.24 -1.10
N HIS A 517 -13.53 4.12 -1.56
CA HIS A 517 -12.65 3.87 -2.70
C HIS A 517 -11.67 2.73 -2.36
N PRO A 518 -11.17 1.93 -3.33
CA PRO A 518 -10.24 0.84 -3.02
C PRO A 518 -8.97 1.24 -2.26
N MET A 519 -8.57 2.51 -2.35
CA MET A 519 -7.45 3.09 -1.59
C MET A 519 -7.84 3.73 -0.26
N GLY A 520 -9.05 3.47 0.24
CA GLY A 520 -9.48 3.83 1.60
C GLY A 520 -10.21 5.17 1.73
N GLN A 521 -10.16 6.03 0.73
CA GLN A 521 -10.84 7.32 0.75
C GLN A 521 -12.36 7.12 0.77
N THR A 522 -13.05 7.86 1.62
CA THR A 522 -14.52 7.88 1.64
C THR A 522 -15.03 8.66 0.44
N VAL A 523 -15.92 8.05 -0.36
CA VAL A 523 -16.52 8.62 -1.58
C VAL A 523 -17.88 9.24 -1.27
N SER A 524 -18.64 8.62 -0.37
CA SER A 524 -19.88 9.17 0.16
C SER A 524 -20.09 8.68 1.59
N GLN A 525 -20.76 9.49 2.40
CA GLN A 525 -21.06 9.14 3.78
C GLN A 525 -22.41 9.70 4.23
N HIS A 526 -23.23 8.80 4.77
CA HIS A 526 -24.50 9.08 5.43
C HIS A 526 -24.34 8.86 6.92
N VAL A 527 -24.67 9.89 7.70
CA VAL A 527 -24.45 9.96 9.14
C VAL A 527 -25.79 9.88 9.86
N TYR A 528 -25.94 8.88 10.73
CA TYR A 528 -27.05 8.78 11.67
C TYR A 528 -26.48 9.04 13.06
N THR A 529 -26.98 10.08 13.74
CA THR A 529 -26.50 10.46 15.07
C THR A 529 -27.56 10.18 16.12
N GLN A 530 -27.10 9.87 17.33
CA GLN A 530 -27.98 9.68 18.50
C GLN A 530 -29.09 8.61 18.29
N VAL A 531 -28.79 7.54 17.56
CA VAL A 531 -29.73 6.44 17.31
C VAL A 531 -29.91 5.64 18.60
N THR A 532 -31.14 5.61 19.14
CA THR A 532 -31.43 4.88 20.39
C THR A 532 -31.64 3.40 20.12
N LEU A 533 -30.68 2.56 20.52
CA LEU A 533 -30.80 1.10 20.42
C LEU A 533 -31.15 0.52 21.80
N PRO A 534 -32.27 -0.22 21.95
CA PRO A 534 -32.62 -0.82 23.23
C PRO A 534 -31.58 -1.86 23.64
N ARG A 535 -31.19 -1.84 24.92
CA ARG A 535 -30.21 -2.76 25.46
C ARG A 535 -30.67 -4.21 25.30
N HIS A 536 -29.77 -5.04 24.78
CA HIS A 536 -29.94 -6.48 24.53
C HIS A 536 -31.09 -6.87 23.58
N GLU A 537 -31.73 -5.89 22.93
CA GLU A 537 -32.69 -6.14 21.85
C GLU A 537 -31.98 -6.22 20.50
N ILE A 538 -32.42 -7.13 19.65
CA ILE A 538 -31.93 -7.24 18.28
C ILE A 538 -32.74 -6.28 17.41
N VAL A 539 -32.06 -5.29 16.84
CA VAL A 539 -32.63 -4.29 15.96
C VAL A 539 -32.24 -4.58 14.51
N ASP A 540 -33.21 -4.78 13.63
CA ASP A 540 -33.02 -4.82 12.18
C ASP A 540 -32.73 -3.41 11.67
N TRP A 541 -31.45 -3.11 11.48
CA TRP A 541 -30.97 -1.81 10.99
C TRP A 541 -31.40 -1.56 9.54
N THR A 542 -31.39 -2.60 8.70
CA THR A 542 -31.79 -2.51 7.28
C THR A 542 -33.19 -1.92 7.12
N ARG A 543 -34.13 -2.31 8.00
CA ARG A 543 -35.48 -1.73 8.04
C ARG A 543 -35.51 -0.41 8.79
N ARG A 544 -34.87 -0.35 9.97
CA ARG A 544 -34.96 0.78 10.89
C ARG A 544 -34.39 2.07 10.31
N ARG A 545 -33.29 2.02 9.57
CA ARG A 545 -32.64 3.21 8.97
C ARG A 545 -33.58 4.09 8.16
N THR A 546 -34.61 3.52 7.54
CA THR A 546 -35.64 4.27 6.77
C THR A 546 -36.53 5.18 7.61
N GLN A 547 -36.50 5.00 8.94
CA GLN A 547 -37.27 5.76 9.92
C GLN A 547 -36.40 6.73 10.72
N GLU A 548 -35.07 6.60 10.62
CA GLU A 548 -34.11 7.45 11.30
C GLU A 548 -33.79 8.68 10.44
N HIS A 549 -33.44 9.79 11.09
CA HIS A 549 -32.93 10.96 10.38
C HIS A 549 -31.45 10.75 10.08
N SER A 550 -31.05 11.01 8.83
CA SER A 550 -29.67 10.98 8.38
C SER A 550 -29.26 12.31 7.76
N THR A 551 -27.95 12.57 7.81
CA THR A 551 -27.33 13.70 7.14
C THR A 551 -26.25 13.20 6.18
N ASP A 552 -26.31 13.66 4.93
CA ASP A 552 -25.29 13.39 3.93
C ASP A 552 -24.12 14.35 4.15
N MET A 553 -22.91 13.81 4.16
CA MET A 553 -21.70 14.60 4.43
C MET A 553 -21.02 15.02 3.15
N ASP A 554 -20.75 16.32 3.03
CA ASP A 554 -20.04 16.90 1.89
C ASP A 554 -18.51 16.99 2.13
N ALA A 555 -18.08 17.17 3.37
CA ALA A 555 -16.67 17.27 3.74
C ALA A 555 -16.07 15.88 3.97
N LEU A 556 -15.57 15.26 2.90
CA LEU A 556 -15.01 13.90 2.91
C LEU A 556 -13.48 13.93 2.77
N ASN A 557 -12.78 13.24 3.66
CA ASN A 557 -11.31 13.17 3.68
C ASN A 557 -10.66 14.58 3.64
N THR A 558 -11.17 15.47 4.49
CA THR A 558 -10.68 16.86 4.60
C THR A 558 -10.73 17.40 6.03
N VAL A 559 -11.37 16.66 6.94
CA VAL A 559 -11.60 17.08 8.31
C VAL A 559 -10.46 16.58 9.17
N ASN A 560 -9.92 17.44 10.04
CA ASN A 560 -8.74 17.12 10.83
C ASN A 560 -8.97 17.43 12.31
N ALA A 561 -8.50 16.53 13.19
CA ALA A 561 -8.28 16.81 14.61
C ALA A 561 -6.80 17.13 14.80
N THR A 562 -6.47 18.42 14.73
CA THR A 562 -5.09 18.89 14.92
C THR A 562 -4.79 19.08 16.40
N VAL A 563 -3.52 18.95 16.78
CA VAL A 563 -3.12 19.00 18.19
C VAL A 563 -1.87 19.85 18.42
N SER A 564 -1.73 20.38 19.63
CA SER A 564 -0.51 21.05 20.09
C SER A 564 -0.20 20.71 21.55
N VAL A 565 1.03 21.00 21.99
CA VAL A 565 1.54 20.71 23.33
C VAL A 565 1.73 22.02 24.10
N GLN A 566 1.38 22.04 25.39
CA GLN A 566 1.72 23.12 26.33
C GLN A 566 2.27 22.58 27.65
N GLY A 567 3.22 23.31 28.25
CA GLY A 567 3.90 22.92 29.48
C GLY A 567 3.55 23.78 30.70
N ILE A 568 3.54 23.17 31.88
CA ILE A 568 3.43 23.86 33.17
C ILE A 568 4.74 23.75 33.95
N GLY A 569 5.16 24.86 34.58
CA GLY A 569 6.31 24.91 35.49
C GLY A 569 7.64 25.16 34.77
N GLU A 570 8.65 24.34 35.04
CA GLU A 570 9.96 24.43 34.36
C GLU A 570 9.95 23.83 32.93
N LEU A 571 8.87 23.15 32.53
CA LEU A 571 8.70 22.63 31.18
C LEU A 571 8.38 23.81 30.24
N LYS A 572 9.34 24.22 29.41
CA LYS A 572 9.08 25.29 28.43
C LYS A 572 8.32 24.75 27.23
N ASP A 573 7.44 25.55 26.64
CA ASP A 573 6.68 25.25 25.41
C ASP A 573 7.57 24.90 24.19
N GLY A 574 8.90 25.10 24.29
CA GLY A 574 9.90 24.75 23.26
C GLY A 574 11.00 23.78 23.70
N GLU A 575 10.98 23.23 24.93
CA GLU A 575 11.95 22.21 25.36
C GLU A 575 11.68 20.82 24.74
N ALA A 576 10.67 20.74 23.86
CA ALA A 576 10.32 19.54 23.11
C ALA A 576 11.13 19.32 21.81
N PHE A 577 12.03 20.21 21.34
CA PHE A 577 12.74 19.95 20.05
C PHE A 577 14.15 20.55 19.95
N ALA A 578 15.14 19.72 19.59
CA ALA A 578 16.26 20.08 18.69
C ALA A 578 17.15 18.86 18.33
N SER A 579 17.25 18.47 17.05
CA SER A 579 18.56 18.28 16.38
C SER A 579 18.37 18.20 14.88
N THR A 580 19.43 18.55 14.17
CA THR A 580 19.60 18.48 12.73
C THR A 580 19.67 17.02 12.25
N TYR A 581 18.98 16.72 11.14
CA TYR A 581 19.19 15.51 10.35
C TYR A 581 20.47 15.72 9.51
N GLU A 582 21.46 14.83 9.61
CA GLU A 582 22.63 14.86 8.72
C GLU A 582 22.40 13.93 7.53
N GLN A 583 22.70 14.44 6.34
CA GLN A 583 22.50 13.79 5.04
C GLN A 583 23.33 12.49 4.93
N GLY A 584 22.70 11.37 4.55
CA GLY A 584 23.37 10.12 4.18
C GLY A 584 23.88 9.23 5.34
N ALA A 585 23.40 9.41 6.56
CA ALA A 585 23.87 8.64 7.71
C ALA A 585 23.14 7.29 7.88
N HIS A 586 23.58 6.23 7.19
CA HIS A 586 23.12 4.85 7.46
C HIS A 586 23.69 4.25 8.78
N THR A 587 24.21 5.08 9.69
CA THR A 587 24.70 4.68 11.02
C THR A 587 24.47 5.82 12.01
N PHE A 588 23.52 5.67 12.94
CA PHE A 588 23.18 6.73 13.90
C PHE A 588 23.57 6.39 15.35
N PRO A 589 24.37 7.22 16.02
CA PRO A 589 24.24 7.37 17.47
C PRO A 589 22.93 8.15 17.73
N ILE A 590 21.89 7.44 18.18
CA ILE A 590 20.64 8.07 18.61
C ILE A 590 20.88 8.68 20.00
N PRO A 591 20.82 10.01 20.16
CA PRO A 591 20.98 10.63 21.48
C PRO A 591 19.88 10.15 22.44
N GLY A 592 20.14 10.25 23.74
CA GLY A 592 19.10 10.02 24.76
C GLY A 592 17.87 10.92 24.54
N PRO A 593 16.72 10.62 25.18
CA PRO A 593 15.46 11.30 24.91
C PRO A 593 15.58 12.81 25.10
N GLN A 594 15.32 13.57 24.03
CA GLN A 594 15.28 15.04 24.01
C GLN A 594 13.84 15.54 23.97
N VAL A 595 12.95 14.81 23.29
CA VAL A 595 11.50 14.97 23.40
C VAL A 595 11.05 14.18 24.64
N VAL A 596 10.34 14.82 25.55
CA VAL A 596 9.83 14.20 26.80
C VAL A 596 8.30 14.05 26.82
N CYS A 597 7.60 14.69 25.88
CA CYS A 597 6.16 14.56 25.63
C CYS A 597 5.86 14.84 24.15
N ASP A 598 4.83 14.21 23.61
CA ASP A 598 4.43 14.33 22.20
C ASP A 598 2.93 14.05 22.06
N VAL A 599 2.37 14.45 20.93
CA VAL A 599 0.95 14.26 20.60
C VAL A 599 0.75 13.86 19.16
N LEU A 600 -0.28 13.07 18.92
CA LEU A 600 -0.77 12.69 17.61
C LEU A 600 -2.18 13.22 17.40
N GLY A 601 -2.37 13.86 16.25
CA GLY A 601 -3.68 14.26 15.76
C GLY A 601 -4.30 13.16 14.88
N PHE A 602 -5.44 13.47 14.31
CA PHE A 602 -6.12 12.65 13.32
C PHE A 602 -6.32 13.46 12.06
N HIS A 603 -5.92 12.92 10.91
CA HIS A 603 -5.93 13.63 9.64
C HIS A 603 -6.73 12.87 8.59
N ASP A 604 -7.14 13.58 7.54
CA ASP A 604 -7.85 13.01 6.37
C ASP A 604 -9.18 12.31 6.73
N ALA A 605 -9.87 12.80 7.78
CA ALA A 605 -11.17 12.25 8.18
C ALA A 605 -12.30 12.77 7.30
N SER A 606 -13.39 12.02 7.26
CA SER A 606 -14.67 12.52 6.75
C SER A 606 -15.52 13.06 7.90
N ALA A 607 -16.30 14.10 7.63
CA ALA A 607 -17.27 14.60 8.59
C ALA A 607 -18.18 13.47 9.06
N GLY A 608 -18.39 13.37 10.36
CA GLY A 608 -19.09 12.28 11.03
C GLY A 608 -18.17 11.14 11.52
N ASP A 609 -16.94 11.01 11.05
CA ASP A 609 -16.03 9.98 11.58
C ASP A 609 -15.69 10.23 13.05
N TYR A 610 -15.19 9.21 13.73
CA TYR A 610 -14.60 9.37 15.07
C TYR A 610 -13.10 9.58 14.92
N ALA A 611 -12.64 10.76 15.29
CA ALA A 611 -11.22 11.04 15.42
C ALA A 611 -10.69 10.43 16.71
N ILE A 612 -9.38 10.16 16.73
CA ILE A 612 -8.63 9.88 17.96
C ILE A 612 -7.43 10.80 18.04
N VAL A 613 -7.24 11.43 19.19
CA VAL A 613 -6.02 12.15 19.53
C VAL A 613 -5.28 11.42 20.64
N GLU A 614 -3.95 11.44 20.58
CA GLU A 614 -3.10 10.69 21.51
C GLU A 614 -2.03 11.59 22.13
N ALA A 615 -1.81 11.41 23.43
CA ALA A 615 -0.76 12.06 24.19
C ALA A 615 0.22 11.00 24.70
N HIS A 616 1.52 11.27 24.57
CA HIS A 616 2.57 10.39 25.05
C HIS A 616 3.56 11.19 25.89
N HIS A 617 4.08 10.59 26.96
CA HIS A 617 5.04 11.28 27.82
C HIS A 617 6.01 10.35 28.55
N GLY A 618 7.16 10.90 28.94
CA GLY A 618 8.15 10.23 29.78
C GLY A 618 7.74 10.15 31.25
N THR A 619 8.48 9.37 32.04
CA THR A 619 8.17 9.06 33.45
C THR A 619 8.20 10.27 34.40
N HIS A 620 8.91 11.34 34.04
CA HIS A 620 9.05 12.58 34.82
C HIS A 620 8.03 13.66 34.45
N VAL A 621 7.10 13.35 33.55
CA VAL A 621 6.05 14.25 33.10
C VAL A 621 4.70 13.62 33.44
N SER A 622 3.67 14.44 33.59
CA SER A 622 2.29 14.00 33.75
C SER A 622 1.39 14.72 32.77
N PHE A 623 0.55 13.97 32.07
CA PHE A 623 -0.53 14.53 31.27
C PHE A 623 -1.62 15.13 32.19
N ARG A 624 -2.06 16.35 31.87
CA ARG A 624 -3.09 17.08 32.63
C ARG A 624 -4.46 17.08 31.95
N GLY A 625 -4.51 16.70 30.68
CA GLY A 625 -5.74 16.61 29.90
C GLY A 625 -5.65 17.34 28.56
N TRP A 626 -6.67 17.09 27.76
CA TRP A 626 -6.96 17.79 26.51
C TRP A 626 -7.84 19.00 26.80
N PHE A 627 -7.54 20.13 26.17
CA PHE A 627 -8.22 21.40 26.36
C PHE A 627 -8.52 22.07 25.02
N GLU A 628 -9.52 22.94 25.00
CA GLU A 628 -9.70 23.88 23.89
C GLU A 628 -8.57 24.93 23.89
N PRO A 629 -8.24 25.56 22.75
CA PRO A 629 -7.02 26.38 22.61
C PRO A 629 -6.87 27.56 23.58
N ASN A 630 -7.97 28.03 24.17
CA ASN A 630 -7.99 29.17 25.09
C ASN A 630 -8.19 28.75 26.56
N GLN A 631 -8.24 27.46 26.85
CA GLN A 631 -8.48 26.93 28.19
C GLN A 631 -7.18 26.62 28.92
N VAL A 632 -7.18 26.85 30.24
CA VAL A 632 -5.99 26.69 31.08
C VAL A 632 -6.25 25.71 32.23
N PRO A 633 -5.38 24.72 32.45
CA PRO A 633 -5.48 23.80 33.58
C PRO A 633 -5.56 24.52 34.93
N GLY A 634 -6.46 24.06 35.80
CA GLY A 634 -6.70 24.64 37.12
C GLY A 634 -7.67 25.84 37.12
N VAL A 635 -8.00 26.39 35.95
CA VAL A 635 -9.08 27.37 35.76
C VAL A 635 -10.27 26.70 35.06
N ASP A 636 -9.98 26.01 33.96
CA ASP A 636 -10.94 25.31 33.12
C ASP A 636 -10.90 23.80 33.36
N GLN A 637 -11.99 23.12 33.01
CA GLN A 637 -12.05 21.66 32.98
C GLN A 637 -11.57 21.15 31.62
N PRO A 638 -10.77 20.07 31.56
CA PRO A 638 -10.38 19.47 30.30
C PRO A 638 -11.58 18.88 29.56
N VAL A 639 -11.50 18.82 28.23
CA VAL A 639 -12.46 18.08 27.41
C VAL A 639 -12.29 16.57 27.59
N SER A 640 -11.08 16.12 27.96
CA SER A 640 -10.80 14.74 28.36
C SER A 640 -9.53 14.66 29.22
N THR A 641 -9.52 13.77 30.21
CA THR A 641 -8.33 13.43 31.02
C THR A 641 -7.59 12.20 30.53
N GLU A 642 -8.14 11.49 29.54
CA GLU A 642 -7.54 10.28 28.96
C GLU A 642 -6.50 10.66 27.91
N GLU A 643 -5.35 9.97 27.91
CA GLU A 643 -4.27 10.20 26.94
C GLU A 643 -4.71 9.91 25.51
N LYS A 644 -5.44 8.81 25.33
CA LYS A 644 -6.15 8.49 24.10
C LYS A 644 -7.60 8.98 24.22
N TYR A 645 -7.98 9.96 23.41
CA TYR A 645 -9.31 10.54 23.43
C TYR A 645 -9.96 10.44 22.05
N SER A 646 -11.05 9.66 21.96
CA SER A 646 -11.86 9.55 20.76
C SER A 646 -13.16 10.35 20.87
N PHE A 647 -13.55 11.01 19.77
CA PHE A 647 -14.73 11.86 19.71
C PHE A 647 -15.25 11.99 18.26
N PRO A 648 -16.56 12.23 18.07
CA PRO A 648 -17.12 12.49 16.74
C PRO A 648 -16.59 13.81 16.17
N LEU A 649 -16.23 13.79 14.89
CA LEU A 649 -15.65 14.93 14.19
C LEU A 649 -16.57 15.36 13.04
N THR A 650 -17.36 16.43 13.23
CA THR A 650 -18.18 17.03 12.15
C THR A 650 -17.40 18.07 11.36
N ASP A 651 -16.51 18.77 12.05
CA ASP A 651 -15.69 19.86 11.52
C ASP A 651 -14.28 19.74 12.09
N SER A 652 -13.31 20.37 11.43
CA SER A 652 -11.93 20.35 11.90
C SER A 652 -11.84 20.99 13.28
N ARG A 653 -11.12 20.35 14.20
CA ARG A 653 -10.98 20.77 15.60
C ARG A 653 -9.50 20.87 15.96
N HIS A 654 -9.15 21.83 16.81
CA HIS A 654 -7.82 21.94 17.39
C HIS A 654 -7.90 21.69 18.89
N LEU A 655 -7.08 20.76 19.41
CA LEU A 655 -6.98 20.48 20.84
C LEU A 655 -5.56 20.73 21.36
N VAL A 656 -5.45 21.13 22.62
CA VAL A 656 -4.18 21.36 23.30
C VAL A 656 -4.00 20.33 24.40
N ALA A 657 -2.91 19.57 24.33
CA ALA A 657 -2.47 18.68 25.40
C ALA A 657 -1.61 19.45 26.39
N TRP A 658 -2.02 19.45 27.65
CA TRP A 658 -1.25 20.06 28.73
C TRP A 658 -0.45 19.03 29.49
N PHE A 659 0.82 19.33 29.74
CA PHE A 659 1.72 18.48 30.52
C PHE A 659 2.36 19.27 31.66
N GLU A 660 2.57 18.59 32.79
CA GLU A 660 3.26 19.14 33.95
C GLU A 660 4.43 18.26 34.37
N LYS A 661 5.57 18.88 34.61
CA LYS A 661 6.77 18.21 35.15
C LYS A 661 6.49 17.79 36.60
N ARG A 662 6.81 16.53 36.92
CA ARG A 662 6.62 15.94 38.25
C ARG A 662 7.62 16.45 39.28
#